data_AF-A0A553FS80-F1
#
_entry.id   AF-A0A553FS80-F1
#
_cell.length_a   1.000
_cell.length_b   1.000
_cell.length_c   1.000
_cell.angle_alpha   90.00
_cell.angle_beta   90.00
_cell.angle_gamma   90.00
#
_symmetry.space_group_name_H-M   'P 1'
#
loop_
_entity.id
_entity.type
_entity.pdbx_description
1 polymer ?
#
loop_
_entity_poly.entity_id
_entity_poly.type
_entity_poly.pdbx_seq_one_letter_code
_entity_poly.pdbx_strand_id
1 'polypeptide(L)'
;MKILKTNRLLFWVMCLMFLTMHQVSGQQCTGNYLTASGNKLYDAQGKVVRLTGINWFGFETSNRAPHGLWSRDCKSMLMQIKDLGFNSIRIPWSNAILEPGATMSGISTAPVPDPYTGRILNEVEGSLTDPLDLLDLMVDYCQELNLKIILDNHSRQPDGYLSEELWYTDITPHEKWIEDWVFLADRYKNKDAVIAMDINNEPHGKNGNGSRWGSGDITSDWRLAAEACGDAILAVNPNVLIMVEGVEEFENETYWWGGNLKGAASYPVRLSDPSKLVYSPHEYGPTVFQQTWFSDPTFPGNMPAIWEANFNYLHTQNISPLFAGEFGIKTQGGVDEVWFDTYLAFMGEKGYSWSFWCWNPNSGDTGGILTDDWSSIHDWKMNKLIPHLDAEIPNGIGTGCGTTFEITATAGSGGSISPVGSVVVPENSDRSFVITASSGYAIDDVQVDGVSVGNVGNYTFSNVTVNHTISASFVLDNTSSEYPAGSPVAINGKLSVSGNQMVNECGNTVQLRGMSTHGPQWFENCYTTGSLDALVNDWGIDIFRIAMYVEEGGYVNNPDYWKNWIDNMVDECASRGIYCMIDWHVLNPGDPNANIVAARDFWSYMSAKHTGKKHVIYEIANEPNGVTWPQVKTYAEDIIPRIRANDPSTIVIVGTPTWSQDVDVAAADPLNYSNLMYALHFYSGTHTDWLRAKGNTALNAGLALFVTEFGTSQATGDGGPYLAETQNWMDWMSDNKVSWINWSFADKAEVSAALNPGACSSGSWNNTSTSGAFIKDHILVPADNFACGGTGNQDPVAVVTASPQTGEAPLSVLFDASGSSDPDGDVLSYSWSFGDNSSGTGVSPSHMYTNSGAYTATVTVTDNKGGVDQASVVVLVTGGSTGCDFGTPAASPLATGQNAYNYAHVLGAGGPDLSNVSNFTINWDLENNGLWQISMNTSNGIPGWWIDLRAFATQTFNGTQPDLSFSGTGFPGLDGDYYVNYVGGDLVMVSKTGSYTIYYSNSATPPDCGPAGTASNRIGLTIGEGEEASSMRVYPNPFTDVIQIEVADPQEVESIGLFNQAGQRVESLVITEGNLIKLRSDIPGGMYLLKINTFKSSMIIKVMKQ
;
A
#
# COMPACT_ATOMS: atom_id res chain seq x y z
N MET A 1 -26.87 69.13 20.72
CA MET A 1 -26.84 70.59 20.99
C MET A 1 -25.53 70.90 21.72
N LYS A 2 -24.65 71.77 21.16
CA LYS A 2 -23.23 71.99 21.60
C LYS A 2 -22.32 70.74 21.38
N ILE A 3 -20.98 70.74 21.24
CA ILE A 3 -19.85 71.72 21.03
C ILE A 3 -18.59 70.84 20.65
N LEU A 4 -17.53 71.21 19.89
CA LEU A 4 -17.26 72.30 18.91
C LEU A 4 -15.86 72.12 18.21
N LYS A 5 -15.79 72.00 16.87
CA LYS A 5 -14.60 72.27 15.99
C LYS A 5 -13.39 71.27 16.12
N THR A 6 -12.35 71.24 15.27
CA THR A 6 -11.77 72.31 14.40
C THR A 6 -11.01 71.86 13.13
N ASN A 7 -11.27 72.58 12.02
CA ASN A 7 -10.47 72.90 10.82
C ASN A 7 -9.61 71.87 10.05
N ARG A 8 -9.93 71.75 8.74
CA ARG A 8 -8.94 71.77 7.64
C ARG A 8 -8.27 73.15 7.55
N LEU A 9 -6.94 73.21 7.37
CA LEU A 9 -6.19 73.99 6.35
C LEU A 9 -4.70 74.16 6.76
N LEU A 10 -3.79 73.57 5.98
CA LEU A 10 -2.61 74.28 5.47
C LEU A 10 -2.08 73.48 4.27
N PHE A 11 -2.24 74.03 3.07
CA PHE A 11 -1.86 73.38 1.81
C PHE A 11 -0.79 74.27 1.14
N TRP A 12 0.34 73.66 0.79
CA TRP A 12 1.45 74.21 -0.01
C TRP A 12 2.44 75.21 0.63
N VAL A 13 3.60 75.31 -0.04
CA VAL A 13 4.86 76.01 0.35
C VAL A 13 5.64 75.22 1.43
N MET A 14 6.86 74.71 1.21
CA MET A 14 7.87 75.01 0.17
C MET A 14 8.77 73.80 -0.14
N CYS A 15 9.14 73.59 -1.41
CA CYS A 15 10.22 72.68 -1.79
C CYS A 15 11.54 73.44 -1.93
N LEU A 16 12.66 72.87 -1.46
CA LEU A 16 13.99 72.83 -2.13
C LEU A 16 15.15 72.55 -1.15
N MET A 17 15.57 71.29 -1.07
CA MET A 17 16.98 70.85 -1.12
C MET A 17 17.00 69.35 -1.46
N PHE A 18 17.96 68.91 -2.27
CA PHE A 18 18.06 67.54 -2.79
C PHE A 18 19.49 66.99 -2.58
N LEU A 19 19.68 65.71 -2.89
CA LEU A 19 20.84 64.84 -2.61
C LEU A 19 20.95 64.39 -1.14
N THR A 20 21.12 63.09 -0.83
CA THR A 20 21.00 61.88 -1.67
C THR A 20 20.70 60.68 -0.79
N MET A 21 19.52 60.08 -0.97
CA MET A 21 19.28 58.65 -0.76
C MET A 21 18.28 58.19 -1.83
N HIS A 22 18.53 57.06 -2.47
CA HIS A 22 17.46 56.37 -3.20
C HIS A 22 16.60 55.67 -2.16
N GLN A 23 15.34 56.10 -2.00
CA GLN A 23 14.36 55.18 -1.43
C GLN A 23 14.09 54.12 -2.49
N VAL A 24 14.42 52.87 -2.17
CA VAL A 24 13.90 51.72 -2.89
C VAL A 24 12.38 51.76 -2.72
N SER A 25 11.64 51.71 -3.82
CA SER A 25 10.18 51.58 -3.76
C SER A 25 9.85 50.16 -3.34
N GLY A 26 9.37 49.99 -2.10
CA GLY A 26 8.83 48.71 -1.64
C GLY A 26 7.68 48.28 -2.55
N GLN A 27 7.68 47.00 -2.94
CA GLN A 27 6.66 46.43 -3.79
C GLN A 27 5.33 46.37 -3.03
N GLN A 28 4.29 47.01 -3.57
CA GLN A 28 2.98 47.05 -2.95
C GLN A 28 2.20 45.79 -3.33
N CYS A 29 2.00 44.89 -2.37
CA CYS A 29 1.37 43.59 -2.60
C CYS A 29 -0.13 43.76 -2.83
N THR A 30 -0.62 43.25 -3.96
CA THR A 30 -2.03 43.35 -4.37
C THR A 30 -2.57 41.95 -4.65
N GLY A 31 -3.65 41.59 -3.97
CA GLY A 31 -4.30 40.29 -4.15
C GLY A 31 -4.86 40.09 -5.55
N ASN A 32 -4.78 38.85 -6.04
CA ASN A 32 -5.33 38.40 -7.31
C ASN A 32 -6.83 38.08 -7.18
N TYR A 33 -7.58 39.09 -6.76
CA TYR A 33 -9.04 39.08 -6.73
C TYR A 33 -9.63 39.30 -8.12
N LEU A 34 -10.83 38.76 -8.34
CA LEU A 34 -11.48 38.80 -9.64
C LEU A 34 -12.39 40.03 -9.83
N THR A 35 -12.61 40.40 -11.08
CA THR A 35 -13.49 41.52 -11.46
C THR A 35 -14.29 41.14 -12.70
N ALA A 36 -15.60 41.39 -12.69
CA ALA A 36 -16.51 41.18 -13.80
C ALA A 36 -16.49 42.38 -14.78
N SER A 37 -16.49 42.11 -16.08
CA SER A 37 -16.63 43.12 -17.11
C SER A 37 -17.28 42.53 -18.36
N GLY A 38 -18.46 43.04 -18.73
CA GLY A 38 -19.30 42.42 -19.75
C GLY A 38 -19.69 41.00 -19.34
N ASN A 39 -19.54 40.02 -20.23
CA ASN A 39 -19.81 38.61 -19.95
C ASN A 39 -18.60 37.80 -19.42
N LYS A 40 -17.55 38.45 -18.89
CA LYS A 40 -16.28 37.80 -18.51
C LYS A 40 -15.76 38.20 -17.12
N LEU A 41 -15.03 37.27 -16.51
CA LEU A 41 -14.19 37.51 -15.35
C LEU A 41 -12.75 37.81 -15.77
N TYR A 42 -12.12 38.71 -15.03
CA TYR A 42 -10.74 39.14 -15.20
C TYR A 42 -9.99 39.01 -13.88
N ASP A 43 -8.74 38.57 -13.94
CA ASP A 43 -7.82 38.58 -12.80
C ASP A 43 -7.21 39.98 -12.56
N ALA A 44 -6.44 40.15 -11.48
CA ALA A 44 -5.85 41.44 -11.13
C ALA A 44 -4.74 41.90 -12.11
N GLN A 45 -4.33 41.06 -13.06
CA GLN A 45 -3.42 41.40 -14.15
C GLN A 45 -4.17 41.73 -15.45
N GLY A 46 -5.50 41.59 -15.48
CA GLY A 46 -6.36 41.87 -16.63
C GLY A 46 -6.41 40.73 -17.66
N LYS A 47 -5.97 39.52 -17.31
CA LYS A 47 -6.18 38.30 -18.12
C LYS A 47 -7.63 37.82 -17.90
N VAL A 48 -8.28 37.35 -18.96
CA VAL A 48 -9.57 36.66 -18.86
C VAL A 48 -9.37 35.30 -18.18
N VAL A 49 -10.20 34.99 -17.19
CA VAL A 49 -10.15 33.73 -16.44
C VAL A 49 -11.55 33.11 -16.31
N ARG A 50 -11.59 31.81 -16.00
CA ARG A 50 -12.81 31.06 -15.72
C ARG A 50 -12.61 30.26 -14.44
N LEU A 51 -13.60 30.27 -13.55
CA LEU A 51 -13.65 29.34 -12.41
C LEU A 51 -14.21 28.02 -12.96
N THR A 52 -13.46 26.93 -12.84
CA THR A 52 -13.87 25.59 -13.27
C THR A 52 -13.59 24.66 -12.11
N GLY A 53 -14.61 24.50 -11.27
CA GLY A 53 -14.47 23.98 -9.92
C GLY A 53 -15.49 22.93 -9.53
N ILE A 54 -15.59 22.68 -8.24
CA ILE A 54 -16.44 21.63 -7.68
C ILE A 54 -17.05 22.03 -6.33
N ASN A 55 -18.26 21.56 -6.06
CA ASN A 55 -18.91 21.72 -4.77
C ASN A 55 -18.42 20.64 -3.80
N TRP A 56 -17.95 21.01 -2.61
CA TRP A 56 -17.70 20.08 -1.50
C TRP A 56 -18.58 20.47 -0.30
N PHE A 57 -19.64 19.72 -0.08
CA PHE A 57 -20.68 20.05 0.90
C PHE A 57 -20.43 19.37 2.28
N GLY A 58 -20.97 19.96 3.35
CA GLY A 58 -21.03 19.41 4.70
C GLY A 58 -21.15 20.45 5.85
N PHE A 59 -20.74 21.71 5.68
CA PHE A 59 -20.93 22.74 6.73
C PHE A 59 -22.40 23.20 6.88
N GLU A 60 -23.20 22.95 5.84
CA GLU A 60 -24.63 23.19 5.78
C GLU A 60 -25.48 22.04 6.36
N THR A 61 -24.89 20.87 6.61
CA THR A 61 -25.58 19.72 7.22
C THR A 61 -25.43 19.68 8.74
N SER A 62 -26.14 18.76 9.39
CA SER A 62 -25.93 18.43 10.82
C SER A 62 -24.49 18.07 11.19
N ASN A 63 -23.62 17.71 10.24
CA ASN A 63 -22.19 17.50 10.51
C ASN A 63 -21.47 18.80 10.86
N ARG A 64 -21.93 19.96 10.33
CA ARG A 64 -21.25 21.27 10.43
C ARG A 64 -19.76 21.21 10.00
N ALA A 65 -19.40 20.28 9.13
CA ALA A 65 -18.05 20.07 8.59
C ALA A 65 -18.14 19.29 7.27
N PRO A 66 -17.17 19.43 6.34
CA PRO A 66 -17.19 18.75 5.04
C PRO A 66 -17.35 17.24 5.21
N HIS A 67 -18.24 16.64 4.41
CA HIS A 67 -18.40 15.19 4.42
C HIS A 67 -17.16 14.49 3.86
N GLY A 68 -16.90 13.26 4.30
CA GLY A 68 -15.73 12.48 3.91
C GLY A 68 -14.54 12.57 4.87
N LEU A 69 -14.54 13.53 5.81
CA LEU A 69 -13.52 13.61 6.86
C LEU A 69 -13.54 12.43 7.86
N TRP A 70 -14.46 11.48 7.71
CA TRP A 70 -14.42 10.19 8.38
C TRP A 70 -13.46 9.17 7.72
N SER A 71 -13.01 9.44 6.48
CA SER A 71 -12.15 8.55 5.67
C SER A 71 -10.91 9.23 5.06
N ARG A 72 -10.88 10.56 4.99
CA ARG A 72 -9.86 11.37 4.28
C ARG A 72 -9.47 12.59 5.09
N ASP A 73 -8.21 13.04 5.00
CA ASP A 73 -7.83 14.34 5.58
C ASP A 73 -8.26 15.51 4.68
N CYS A 74 -8.42 16.69 5.25
CA CYS A 74 -8.97 17.82 4.52
C CYS A 74 -7.98 18.38 3.49
N LYS A 75 -6.67 18.26 3.73
CA LYS A 75 -5.66 18.73 2.78
C LYS A 75 -5.54 17.80 1.57
N SER A 76 -5.60 16.48 1.76
CA SER A 76 -5.54 15.52 0.65
C SER A 76 -6.76 15.58 -0.26
N MET A 77 -7.95 15.87 0.28
CA MET A 77 -9.13 16.17 -0.54
C MET A 77 -8.90 17.38 -1.46
N LEU A 78 -8.38 18.48 -0.90
CA LEU A 78 -8.07 19.69 -1.67
C LEU A 78 -6.91 19.47 -2.67
N MET A 79 -5.90 18.67 -2.31
CA MET A 79 -4.85 18.26 -3.24
C MET A 79 -5.41 17.43 -4.39
N GLN A 80 -6.23 16.41 -4.12
CA GLN A 80 -6.84 15.57 -5.15
C GLN A 80 -7.76 16.37 -6.08
N ILE A 81 -8.54 17.33 -5.54
CA ILE A 81 -9.33 18.28 -6.34
C ILE A 81 -8.42 19.11 -7.27
N LYS A 82 -7.29 19.63 -6.76
CA LYS A 82 -6.31 20.36 -7.57
C LYS A 82 -5.65 19.49 -8.64
N ASP A 83 -5.20 18.30 -8.29
CA ASP A 83 -4.43 17.40 -9.17
C ASP A 83 -5.30 16.81 -10.29
N LEU A 84 -6.62 16.79 -10.09
CA LEU A 84 -7.63 16.53 -11.14
C LEU A 84 -7.92 17.75 -12.05
N GLY A 85 -7.28 18.89 -11.80
CA GLY A 85 -7.31 20.09 -12.63
C GLY A 85 -8.43 21.09 -12.30
N PHE A 86 -9.16 20.94 -11.20
CA PHE A 86 -10.10 21.97 -10.74
C PHE A 86 -9.31 23.17 -10.18
N ASN A 87 -9.69 24.39 -10.57
CA ASN A 87 -9.04 25.62 -10.10
C ASN A 87 -9.81 26.36 -8.99
N SER A 88 -10.99 25.85 -8.63
CA SER A 88 -11.89 26.46 -7.65
C SER A 88 -12.77 25.45 -6.92
N ILE A 89 -13.33 25.87 -5.78
CA ILE A 89 -14.22 25.10 -4.92
C ILE A 89 -15.37 25.99 -4.43
N ARG A 90 -16.62 25.53 -4.53
CA ARG A 90 -17.78 26.13 -3.85
C ARG A 90 -17.97 25.37 -2.53
N ILE A 91 -18.05 26.11 -1.43
CA ILE A 91 -18.18 25.57 -0.07
C ILE A 91 -19.54 26.02 0.49
N PRO A 92 -20.58 25.18 0.36
CA PRO A 92 -21.82 25.28 1.10
C PRO A 92 -21.58 25.38 2.62
N TRP A 93 -22.25 26.32 3.30
CA TRP A 93 -22.23 26.47 4.76
C TRP A 93 -23.58 26.96 5.31
N SER A 94 -23.88 26.63 6.58
CA SER A 94 -25.07 27.13 7.28
C SER A 94 -24.74 28.26 8.26
N ASN A 95 -25.65 29.23 8.47
CA ASN A 95 -25.48 30.26 9.53
C ASN A 95 -25.24 29.66 10.93
N ALA A 96 -25.65 28.41 11.12
CA ALA A 96 -25.45 27.67 12.35
C ALA A 96 -23.96 27.34 12.65
N ILE A 97 -23.04 27.37 11.68
CA ILE A 97 -21.59 27.26 12.01
C ILE A 97 -21.04 28.50 12.72
N LEU A 98 -21.79 29.61 12.70
CA LEU A 98 -21.42 30.88 13.35
C LEU A 98 -22.13 31.09 14.70
N GLU A 99 -22.90 30.09 15.17
CA GLU A 99 -23.54 30.10 16.49
C GLU A 99 -22.49 29.93 17.60
N PRO A 100 -22.47 30.77 18.65
CA PRO A 100 -21.52 30.62 19.75
C PRO A 100 -21.65 29.26 20.46
N GLY A 101 -20.62 28.40 20.31
CA GLY A 101 -20.64 27.03 20.81
C GLY A 101 -21.21 25.99 19.84
N ALA A 102 -21.24 26.30 18.53
CA ALA A 102 -21.40 25.31 17.49
C ALA A 102 -20.33 24.20 17.60
N THR A 103 -20.69 22.98 17.22
CA THR A 103 -19.82 21.80 17.26
C THR A 103 -19.99 20.99 15.99
N MET A 104 -18.89 20.47 15.46
CA MET A 104 -18.89 19.61 14.28
C MET A 104 -18.80 18.11 14.59
N SER A 105 -19.10 17.27 13.61
CA SER A 105 -19.03 15.81 13.72
C SER A 105 -18.75 15.13 12.37
N GLY A 106 -18.39 13.84 12.39
CA GLY A 106 -17.99 13.09 11.19
C GLY A 106 -16.52 13.27 10.80
N ILE A 107 -15.66 13.72 11.73
CA ILE A 107 -14.21 13.74 11.56
C ILE A 107 -13.64 12.52 12.29
N SER A 108 -12.89 11.67 11.60
CA SER A 108 -12.24 10.50 12.21
C SER A 108 -10.92 10.88 12.86
N THR A 109 -10.71 10.48 14.11
CA THR A 109 -9.43 10.64 14.83
C THR A 109 -8.65 9.33 14.96
N ALA A 110 -9.01 8.32 14.15
CA ALA A 110 -8.29 7.05 14.12
C ALA A 110 -6.90 7.23 13.48
N PRO A 111 -5.82 6.68 14.07
CA PRO A 111 -4.46 6.82 13.56
C PRO A 111 -4.18 5.89 12.37
N VAL A 112 -5.00 6.00 11.32
CA VAL A 112 -4.87 5.28 10.05
C VAL A 112 -4.25 6.18 8.98
N PRO A 113 -3.55 5.62 7.98
CA PRO A 113 -3.09 6.41 6.83
C PRO A 113 -4.28 6.90 5.99
N ASP A 114 -4.26 8.18 5.61
CA ASP A 114 -5.07 8.69 4.50
C ASP A 114 -4.67 7.99 3.18
N PRO A 115 -5.62 7.46 2.39
CA PRO A 115 -5.33 6.65 1.21
C PRO A 115 -4.72 7.42 0.02
N TYR A 116 -4.67 8.76 0.07
CA TYR A 116 -4.12 9.58 -1.02
C TYR A 116 -2.72 10.13 -0.71
N THR A 117 -2.44 10.49 0.56
CA THR A 117 -1.16 11.07 1.00
C THR A 117 -0.31 10.14 1.87
N GLY A 118 -0.88 9.06 2.41
CA GLY A 118 -0.21 8.17 3.37
C GLY A 118 0.09 8.79 4.74
N ARG A 119 -0.38 10.01 5.00
CA ARG A 119 -0.24 10.71 6.29
C ARG A 119 -1.26 10.20 7.30
N ILE A 120 -1.07 10.49 8.58
CA ILE A 120 -2.08 10.17 9.60
C ILE A 120 -3.34 11.00 9.32
N LEU A 121 -4.48 10.32 9.21
CA LEU A 121 -5.80 10.89 8.95
C LEU A 121 -6.17 11.96 10.00
N ASN A 122 -6.51 13.16 9.53
CA ASN A 122 -7.01 14.29 10.33
C ASN A 122 -6.12 14.73 11.53
N GLU A 123 -4.80 14.67 11.40
CA GLU A 123 -3.88 15.05 12.48
C GLU A 123 -4.10 16.50 13.01
N VAL A 124 -4.59 17.41 12.15
CA VAL A 124 -4.94 18.79 12.54
C VAL A 124 -6.44 18.93 12.79
N GLU A 125 -7.25 18.49 11.84
CA GLU A 125 -8.71 18.60 11.79
C GLU A 125 -9.38 17.94 13.01
N GLY A 126 -8.86 16.78 13.42
CA GLY A 126 -9.33 16.02 14.58
C GLY A 126 -9.01 16.66 15.94
N SER A 127 -8.20 17.72 15.97
CA SER A 127 -7.91 18.53 17.17
C SER A 127 -8.85 19.73 17.33
N LEU A 128 -9.56 20.11 16.27
CA LEU A 128 -10.46 21.26 16.23
C LEU A 128 -11.85 20.85 16.76
N THR A 129 -12.58 21.82 17.34
CA THR A 129 -13.95 21.61 17.85
C THR A 129 -14.96 22.62 17.34
N ASP A 130 -14.50 23.81 16.95
CA ASP A 130 -15.31 24.86 16.33
C ASP A 130 -15.30 24.68 14.79
N PRO A 131 -16.46 24.63 14.11
CA PRO A 131 -16.51 24.49 12.66
C PRO A 131 -15.89 25.68 11.91
N LEU A 132 -15.85 26.87 12.51
CA LEU A 132 -15.24 28.04 11.89
C LEU A 132 -13.70 27.97 11.87
N ASP A 133 -13.09 27.30 12.85
CA ASP A 133 -11.64 27.06 12.85
C ASP A 133 -11.26 26.03 11.76
N LEU A 134 -12.16 25.07 11.45
CA LEU A 134 -11.97 24.16 10.31
C LEU A 134 -12.15 24.88 8.97
N LEU A 135 -13.11 25.81 8.86
CA LEU A 135 -13.26 26.64 7.66
C LEU A 135 -12.03 27.54 7.43
N ASP A 136 -11.44 28.10 8.49
CA ASP A 136 -10.15 28.81 8.39
C ASP A 136 -9.01 27.92 7.89
N LEU A 137 -8.92 26.69 8.40
CA LEU A 137 -7.91 25.72 7.95
C LEU A 137 -8.07 25.39 6.45
N MET A 138 -9.31 25.24 5.98
CA MET A 138 -9.62 25.06 4.55
C MET A 138 -9.27 26.29 3.70
N VAL A 139 -9.57 27.49 4.19
CA VAL A 139 -9.16 28.74 3.52
C VAL A 139 -7.65 28.82 3.41
N ASP A 140 -6.90 28.43 4.44
CA ASP A 140 -5.44 28.45 4.44
C ASP A 140 -4.83 27.37 3.54
N TYR A 141 -5.41 26.17 3.49
CA TYR A 141 -5.01 25.14 2.52
C TYR A 141 -5.31 25.55 1.08
N CYS A 142 -6.46 26.17 0.79
CA CYS A 142 -6.73 26.73 -0.54
C CYS A 142 -5.82 27.91 -0.88
N GLN A 143 -5.45 28.73 0.11
CA GLN A 143 -4.49 29.83 -0.03
C GLN A 143 -3.10 29.29 -0.43
N GLU A 144 -2.64 28.19 0.20
CA GLU A 144 -1.40 27.49 -0.12
C GLU A 144 -1.45 26.76 -1.49
N LEU A 145 -2.59 26.14 -1.82
CA LEU A 145 -2.75 25.32 -3.01
C LEU A 145 -3.15 26.10 -4.28
N ASN A 146 -3.27 27.43 -4.25
CA ASN A 146 -3.80 28.24 -5.37
C ASN A 146 -5.22 27.84 -5.83
N LEU A 147 -6.04 27.29 -4.92
CA LEU A 147 -7.46 27.04 -5.18
C LEU A 147 -8.28 28.28 -4.82
N LYS A 148 -9.23 28.64 -5.69
CA LYS A 148 -10.18 29.74 -5.46
C LYS A 148 -11.44 29.27 -4.76
N ILE A 149 -11.83 29.93 -3.68
CA ILE A 149 -13.04 29.63 -2.90
C ILE A 149 -14.19 30.56 -3.31
N ILE A 150 -15.35 29.95 -3.55
CA ILE A 150 -16.67 30.56 -3.44
C ILE A 150 -17.25 30.09 -2.09
N LEU A 151 -17.57 31.01 -1.18
CA LEU A 151 -18.37 30.67 0.00
C LEU A 151 -19.84 30.76 -0.37
N ASP A 152 -20.66 29.78 0.02
CA ASP A 152 -22.08 29.69 -0.32
C ASP A 152 -22.95 29.55 0.95
N ASN A 153 -23.85 30.52 1.19
CA ASN A 153 -24.79 30.42 2.31
C ASN A 153 -25.96 29.48 1.95
N HIS A 154 -25.70 28.20 2.11
CA HIS A 154 -26.57 27.14 1.62
C HIS A 154 -27.86 26.99 2.43
N SER A 155 -27.79 27.25 3.74
CA SER A 155 -28.94 27.21 4.64
C SER A 155 -28.81 28.13 5.86
N ARG A 156 -29.92 28.42 6.52
CA ARG A 156 -30.00 29.24 7.74
C ARG A 156 -29.92 28.37 9.00
N GLN A 157 -30.27 27.08 8.90
CA GLN A 157 -30.05 26.04 9.91
C GLN A 157 -29.56 24.72 9.25
N PRO A 158 -28.94 23.79 10.02
CA PRO A 158 -28.39 22.56 9.47
C PRO A 158 -29.46 21.71 8.77
N ASP A 159 -29.15 21.17 7.59
CA ASP A 159 -30.05 20.41 6.72
C ASP A 159 -31.32 21.18 6.25
N GLY A 160 -31.36 22.51 6.44
CA GLY A 160 -32.52 23.36 6.15
C GLY A 160 -32.77 23.65 4.66
N TYR A 161 -31.77 23.45 3.80
CA TYR A 161 -31.73 23.92 2.41
C TYR A 161 -32.94 23.49 1.55
N LEU A 162 -33.46 22.26 1.72
CA LEU A 162 -34.67 21.78 1.00
C LEU A 162 -36.00 22.36 1.52
N SER A 163 -35.98 23.28 2.49
CA SER A 163 -37.19 23.76 3.19
C SER A 163 -37.25 25.29 3.40
N GLU A 164 -36.15 25.99 3.18
CA GLU A 164 -36.00 27.41 3.45
C GLU A 164 -36.19 28.24 2.17
N GLU A 165 -37.45 28.40 1.72
CA GLU A 165 -37.84 29.19 0.52
C GLU A 165 -37.26 30.62 0.48
N LEU A 166 -36.86 31.16 1.64
CA LEU A 166 -36.35 32.52 1.83
C LEU A 166 -34.98 32.49 2.53
N TRP A 167 -34.21 33.57 2.32
CA TRP A 167 -32.88 33.79 2.89
C TRP A 167 -32.85 34.07 4.40
N TYR A 168 -33.99 33.93 5.10
CA TYR A 168 -34.12 34.18 6.52
C TYR A 168 -35.15 33.26 7.17
N THR A 169 -35.03 33.05 8.48
CA THR A 169 -35.96 32.29 9.32
C THR A 169 -36.23 33.04 10.64
N ASP A 170 -37.13 32.53 11.48
CA ASP A 170 -37.33 33.06 12.84
C ASP A 170 -36.06 32.93 13.73
N ILE A 171 -35.12 32.04 13.37
CA ILE A 171 -33.87 31.78 14.11
C ILE A 171 -32.72 32.62 13.52
N THR A 172 -32.69 32.78 12.20
CA THR A 172 -31.74 33.64 11.47
C THR A 172 -32.52 34.73 10.71
N PRO A 173 -32.88 35.85 11.36
CA PRO A 173 -33.57 36.96 10.69
C PRO A 173 -32.73 37.60 9.59
N HIS A 174 -33.39 38.37 8.72
CA HIS A 174 -32.78 39.13 7.61
C HIS A 174 -31.53 39.91 8.05
N GLU A 175 -31.59 40.61 9.18
CA GLU A 175 -30.47 41.38 9.71
C GLU A 175 -29.31 40.48 10.15
N LYS A 176 -29.57 39.34 10.81
CA LYS A 176 -28.51 38.39 11.22
C LYS A 176 -27.85 37.74 10.00
N TRP A 177 -28.62 37.38 8.97
CA TRP A 177 -28.07 36.84 7.72
C TRP A 177 -27.06 37.81 7.07
N ILE A 178 -27.35 39.12 7.08
CA ILE A 178 -26.40 40.15 6.62
C ILE A 178 -25.22 40.32 7.59
N GLU A 179 -25.45 40.34 8.91
CA GLU A 179 -24.37 40.44 9.91
C GLU A 179 -23.36 39.28 9.83
N ASP A 180 -23.85 38.05 9.63
CA ASP A 180 -23.06 36.84 9.43
C ASP A 180 -22.21 36.90 8.15
N TRP A 181 -22.81 37.37 7.05
CA TRP A 181 -22.09 37.59 5.79
C TRP A 181 -21.00 38.66 5.91
N VAL A 182 -21.31 39.78 6.58
CA VAL A 182 -20.34 40.84 6.87
C VAL A 182 -19.20 40.34 7.75
N PHE A 183 -19.48 39.44 8.70
CA PHE A 183 -18.46 38.80 9.53
C PHE A 183 -17.48 37.94 8.72
N LEU A 184 -17.98 37.05 7.85
CA LEU A 184 -17.11 36.24 6.98
C LEU A 184 -16.35 37.10 5.95
N ALA A 185 -16.98 38.16 5.45
CA ALA A 185 -16.34 39.14 4.58
C ALA A 185 -15.18 39.86 5.28
N ASP A 186 -15.33 40.25 6.56
CA ASP A 186 -14.24 40.85 7.34
C ASP A 186 -13.12 39.84 7.65
N ARG A 187 -13.49 38.59 7.99
CA ARG A 187 -12.57 37.50 8.35
C ARG A 187 -11.60 37.18 7.19
N TYR A 188 -12.12 37.05 5.98
CA TYR A 188 -11.34 36.59 4.82
C TYR A 188 -10.87 37.68 3.85
N LYS A 189 -11.06 38.98 4.14
CA LYS A 189 -10.61 40.12 3.28
C LYS A 189 -9.11 40.18 2.93
N ASN A 190 -8.28 39.37 3.60
CA ASN A 190 -6.85 39.25 3.36
C ASN A 190 -6.44 37.88 2.79
N LYS A 191 -7.41 37.05 2.37
CA LYS A 191 -7.22 35.70 1.82
C LYS A 191 -7.81 35.66 0.42
N ASP A 192 -7.01 36.00 -0.58
CA ASP A 192 -7.47 36.10 -1.97
C ASP A 192 -7.63 34.75 -2.68
N ALA A 193 -7.54 33.63 -1.95
CA ALA A 193 -8.26 32.41 -2.29
C ALA A 193 -9.79 32.65 -2.29
N VAL A 194 -10.34 33.31 -1.26
CA VAL A 194 -11.78 33.63 -1.16
C VAL A 194 -12.10 34.79 -2.10
N ILE A 195 -12.63 34.46 -3.29
CA ILE A 195 -12.86 35.44 -4.37
C ILE A 195 -14.33 35.76 -4.62
N ALA A 196 -15.26 34.99 -4.07
CA ALA A 196 -16.69 35.18 -4.27
C ALA A 196 -17.53 34.75 -3.07
N MET A 197 -18.72 35.34 -2.97
CA MET A 197 -19.77 34.99 -2.01
C MET A 197 -21.07 34.74 -2.77
N ASP A 198 -21.53 33.49 -2.78
CA ASP A 198 -22.84 33.08 -3.28
C ASP A 198 -23.85 33.29 -2.16
N ILE A 199 -24.55 34.42 -2.20
CA ILE A 199 -25.10 35.01 -0.97
C ILE A 199 -26.30 34.27 -0.37
N ASN A 200 -26.97 33.40 -1.13
CA ASN A 200 -27.98 32.47 -0.63
C ASN A 200 -28.27 31.38 -1.69
N ASN A 201 -28.05 30.11 -1.34
CA ASN A 201 -28.40 28.98 -2.21
C ASN A 201 -29.90 28.85 -2.47
N GLU A 202 -30.22 28.55 -3.73
CA GLU A 202 -31.51 28.18 -4.28
C GLU A 202 -32.72 28.95 -3.70
N PRO A 203 -32.81 30.28 -3.90
CA PRO A 203 -34.04 31.01 -3.63
C PRO A 203 -35.20 30.38 -4.41
N HIS A 204 -36.26 29.97 -3.73
CA HIS A 204 -37.37 29.22 -4.34
C HIS A 204 -38.74 29.59 -3.78
N GLY A 205 -39.80 29.10 -4.42
CA GLY A 205 -41.17 29.56 -4.16
C GLY A 205 -41.95 29.81 -5.44
N LYS A 206 -43.25 29.52 -5.39
CA LYS A 206 -44.16 29.59 -6.53
C LYS A 206 -45.59 29.90 -6.08
N ASN A 207 -46.45 30.28 -7.04
CA ASN A 207 -47.81 30.76 -6.80
C ASN A 207 -47.87 31.98 -5.84
N GLY A 208 -46.76 32.73 -5.74
CA GLY A 208 -46.62 33.90 -4.88
C GLY A 208 -46.15 33.67 -3.44
N ASN A 209 -45.79 32.44 -3.07
CA ASN A 209 -45.04 32.14 -1.83
C ASN A 209 -43.52 32.23 -2.07
N GLY A 210 -42.73 32.13 -1.00
CA GLY A 210 -41.26 32.06 -1.04
C GLY A 210 -40.55 33.27 -1.63
N SER A 211 -39.34 33.04 -2.14
CA SER A 211 -38.51 34.01 -2.86
C SER A 211 -39.08 34.36 -4.23
N ARG A 212 -39.03 35.64 -4.58
CA ARG A 212 -39.64 36.23 -5.78
C ARG A 212 -38.69 37.27 -6.37
N TRP A 213 -38.84 37.61 -7.65
CA TRP A 213 -37.98 38.60 -8.29
C TRP A 213 -38.77 39.85 -8.74
N GLY A 214 -38.35 41.03 -8.28
CA GLY A 214 -38.92 42.31 -8.73
C GLY A 214 -40.35 42.58 -8.24
N SER A 215 -40.80 41.91 -7.17
CA SER A 215 -42.11 42.13 -6.56
C SER A 215 -42.22 43.49 -5.86
N GLY A 216 -41.09 44.09 -5.46
CA GLY A 216 -41.03 45.32 -4.67
C GLY A 216 -41.34 45.13 -3.17
N ASP A 217 -41.58 43.89 -2.72
CA ASP A 217 -41.80 43.55 -1.32
C ASP A 217 -40.49 43.08 -0.68
N ILE A 218 -39.93 43.89 0.21
CA ILE A 218 -38.65 43.60 0.89
C ILE A 218 -38.62 42.28 1.70
N THR A 219 -39.77 41.65 1.94
CA THR A 219 -39.87 40.36 2.64
C THR A 219 -39.81 39.14 1.71
N SER A 220 -39.91 39.33 0.39
CA SER A 220 -39.86 38.23 -0.59
C SER A 220 -39.11 38.53 -1.89
N ASP A 221 -38.81 39.81 -2.19
CA ASP A 221 -38.05 40.20 -3.38
C ASP A 221 -36.55 39.91 -3.17
N TRP A 222 -36.11 38.73 -3.63
CA TRP A 222 -34.73 38.28 -3.56
C TRP A 222 -33.76 39.32 -4.15
N ARG A 223 -34.16 40.01 -5.23
CA ARG A 223 -33.35 41.05 -5.88
C ARG A 223 -33.23 42.33 -5.03
N LEU A 224 -34.11 42.58 -4.05
CA LEU A 224 -33.91 43.61 -3.01
C LEU A 224 -32.98 43.12 -1.88
N ALA A 225 -33.08 41.86 -1.47
CA ALA A 225 -32.19 41.27 -0.47
C ALA A 225 -30.74 41.16 -0.95
N ALA A 226 -30.56 40.76 -2.21
CA ALA A 226 -29.26 40.61 -2.85
C ALA A 226 -28.49 41.93 -2.97
N GLU A 227 -29.18 43.04 -3.27
CA GLU A 227 -28.58 44.38 -3.22
C GLU A 227 -28.16 44.76 -1.80
N ALA A 228 -29.02 44.53 -0.81
CA ALA A 228 -28.75 44.91 0.59
C ALA A 228 -27.58 44.12 1.20
N CYS A 229 -27.52 42.80 0.96
CA CYS A 229 -26.43 41.95 1.46
C CYS A 229 -25.13 42.19 0.68
N GLY A 230 -25.20 42.26 -0.66
CA GLY A 230 -24.03 42.52 -1.51
C GLY A 230 -23.35 43.85 -1.19
N ASP A 231 -24.11 44.93 -0.96
CA ASP A 231 -23.53 46.21 -0.56
C ASP A 231 -22.99 46.22 0.88
N ALA A 232 -23.56 45.42 1.78
CA ALA A 232 -23.02 45.26 3.13
C ALA A 232 -21.67 44.51 3.12
N ILE A 233 -21.55 43.45 2.31
CA ILE A 233 -20.30 42.73 2.07
C ILE A 233 -19.26 43.67 1.44
N LEU A 234 -19.59 44.34 0.33
CA LEU A 234 -18.66 45.20 -0.41
C LEU A 234 -18.20 46.44 0.39
N ALA A 235 -19.00 46.91 1.35
CA ALA A 235 -18.60 47.97 2.28
C ALA A 235 -17.45 47.57 3.23
N VAL A 236 -17.21 46.27 3.41
CA VAL A 236 -16.18 45.71 4.30
C VAL A 236 -15.06 45.01 3.52
N ASN A 237 -15.42 44.23 2.49
CA ASN A 237 -14.50 43.58 1.56
C ASN A 237 -14.86 43.95 0.11
N PRO A 238 -14.36 45.07 -0.44
CA PRO A 238 -14.67 45.53 -1.79
C PRO A 238 -14.02 44.69 -2.90
N ASN A 239 -13.28 43.62 -2.55
CA ASN A 239 -12.49 42.87 -3.51
C ASN A 239 -13.22 41.63 -4.07
N VAL A 240 -14.10 41.01 -3.28
CA VAL A 240 -14.83 39.79 -3.67
C VAL A 240 -15.93 40.07 -4.70
N LEU A 241 -16.24 39.05 -5.49
CA LEU A 241 -17.45 38.98 -6.30
C LEU A 241 -18.66 38.67 -5.42
N ILE A 242 -19.82 39.22 -5.78
CA ILE A 242 -21.11 38.82 -5.23
C ILE A 242 -21.80 37.98 -6.31
N MET A 243 -21.96 36.69 -6.03
CA MET A 243 -22.72 35.76 -6.86
C MET A 243 -24.17 35.79 -6.40
N VAL A 244 -25.09 35.97 -7.36
CA VAL A 244 -26.52 36.08 -7.10
C VAL A 244 -27.27 35.08 -7.97
N GLU A 245 -27.85 34.08 -7.31
CA GLU A 245 -28.73 33.10 -7.93
C GLU A 245 -30.07 33.70 -8.37
N GLY A 246 -30.81 32.97 -9.19
CA GLY A 246 -32.18 33.28 -9.62
C GLY A 246 -33.23 32.97 -8.55
N VAL A 247 -34.47 32.73 -9.00
CA VAL A 247 -35.57 32.20 -8.18
C VAL A 247 -36.13 30.89 -8.79
N GLU A 248 -37.20 30.32 -8.23
CA GLU A 248 -38.00 29.29 -8.93
C GLU A 248 -38.94 29.92 -9.98
N GLU A 249 -39.81 30.86 -9.57
CA GLU A 249 -40.92 31.39 -10.39
C GLU A 249 -40.74 32.86 -10.77
N PHE A 250 -40.86 33.17 -12.07
CA PHE A 250 -40.99 34.55 -12.57
C PHE A 250 -42.13 34.63 -13.60
N GLU A 251 -43.02 35.61 -13.44
CA GLU A 251 -44.22 35.80 -14.30
C GLU A 251 -45.09 34.54 -14.52
N ASN A 252 -45.13 33.64 -13.52
CA ASN A 252 -45.78 32.31 -13.53
C ASN A 252 -45.09 31.25 -14.41
N GLU A 253 -43.88 31.50 -14.91
CA GLU A 253 -42.99 30.50 -15.49
C GLU A 253 -42.01 29.99 -14.42
N THR A 254 -42.05 28.69 -14.12
CA THR A 254 -41.16 28.02 -13.17
C THR A 254 -39.92 27.46 -13.87
N TYR A 255 -38.78 27.46 -13.16
CA TYR A 255 -37.55 26.79 -13.56
C TYR A 255 -36.99 25.96 -12.40
N TRP A 256 -35.72 25.53 -12.47
CA TRP A 256 -34.97 25.10 -11.29
C TRP A 256 -34.94 26.20 -10.23
N TRP A 257 -34.87 25.79 -8.97
CA TRP A 257 -34.55 26.69 -7.85
C TRP A 257 -33.17 27.30 -8.10
N GLY A 258 -32.95 28.57 -7.73
CA GLY A 258 -31.73 29.31 -8.11
C GLY A 258 -31.51 29.54 -9.63
N GLY A 259 -32.27 28.90 -10.53
CA GLY A 259 -32.00 28.93 -11.97
C GLY A 259 -32.78 30.00 -12.77
N ASN A 260 -33.91 30.53 -12.25
CA ASN A 260 -34.76 31.45 -12.99
C ASN A 260 -34.28 32.91 -12.85
N LEU A 261 -33.44 33.36 -13.80
CA LEU A 261 -32.89 34.71 -13.82
C LEU A 261 -33.65 35.70 -14.71
N LYS A 262 -34.76 35.30 -15.36
CA LYS A 262 -35.61 36.15 -16.24
C LYS A 262 -35.90 37.54 -15.68
N GLY A 263 -36.17 37.61 -14.38
CA GLY A 263 -36.47 38.85 -13.68
C GLY A 263 -35.35 39.89 -13.78
N ALA A 264 -34.09 39.48 -13.92
CA ALA A 264 -32.94 40.38 -14.04
C ALA A 264 -32.95 41.23 -15.32
N ALA A 265 -33.70 40.83 -16.36
CA ALA A 265 -33.85 41.63 -17.59
C ALA A 265 -34.63 42.93 -17.36
N SER A 266 -35.71 42.86 -16.57
CA SER A 266 -36.58 44.00 -16.23
C SER A 266 -36.17 44.68 -14.91
N TYR A 267 -35.65 43.89 -13.97
CA TYR A 267 -35.31 44.27 -12.61
C TYR A 267 -33.90 43.77 -12.26
N PRO A 268 -32.82 44.30 -12.87
CA PRO A 268 -31.47 43.89 -12.54
C PRO A 268 -31.10 44.23 -11.09
N VAL A 269 -30.21 43.43 -10.50
CA VAL A 269 -29.47 43.74 -9.28
C VAL A 269 -28.49 44.89 -9.55
N ARG A 270 -28.33 45.81 -8.60
CA ARG A 270 -27.52 47.03 -8.71
C ARG A 270 -26.68 47.23 -7.46
N LEU A 271 -25.54 46.55 -7.43
CA LEU A 271 -24.52 46.76 -6.41
C LEU A 271 -23.86 48.14 -6.55
N SER A 272 -23.34 48.64 -5.43
CA SER A 272 -22.50 49.82 -5.29
C SER A 272 -21.24 49.78 -6.17
N ASP A 273 -20.68 48.58 -6.39
CA ASP A 273 -19.74 48.31 -7.49
C ASP A 273 -20.33 47.26 -8.45
N PRO A 274 -20.81 47.67 -9.65
CA PRO A 274 -21.37 46.74 -10.63
C PRO A 274 -20.31 45.80 -11.25
N SER A 275 -19.01 46.06 -11.08
CA SER A 275 -17.94 45.17 -11.52
C SER A 275 -17.72 43.95 -10.62
N LYS A 276 -18.51 43.82 -9.55
CA LYS A 276 -18.51 42.66 -8.64
C LYS A 276 -19.72 41.73 -8.79
N LEU A 277 -20.71 42.09 -9.60
CA LEU A 277 -21.91 41.27 -9.80
C LEU A 277 -21.68 40.13 -10.81
N VAL A 278 -21.93 38.90 -10.34
CA VAL A 278 -22.02 37.68 -11.15
C VAL A 278 -23.41 37.08 -10.93
N TYR A 279 -24.08 36.60 -11.98
CA TYR A 279 -25.31 35.83 -11.82
C TYR A 279 -25.02 34.32 -11.85
N SER A 280 -25.67 33.58 -10.95
CA SER A 280 -25.36 32.17 -10.64
C SER A 280 -26.57 31.24 -10.89
N PRO A 281 -26.86 30.82 -12.14
CA PRO A 281 -27.94 29.86 -12.40
C PRO A 281 -27.57 28.43 -12.01
N HIS A 282 -28.49 27.73 -11.35
CA HIS A 282 -28.46 26.26 -11.23
C HIS A 282 -29.20 25.59 -12.41
N GLU A 283 -28.70 24.43 -12.84
CA GLU A 283 -29.23 23.68 -13.97
C GLU A 283 -28.97 22.18 -13.80
N TYR A 284 -30.04 21.39 -13.70
CA TYR A 284 -29.96 19.95 -13.42
C TYR A 284 -30.61 19.08 -14.50
N GLY A 285 -30.31 17.78 -14.47
CA GLY A 285 -30.83 16.76 -15.39
C GLY A 285 -32.10 16.05 -14.88
N PRO A 286 -32.71 15.20 -15.72
CA PRO A 286 -33.93 14.44 -15.38
C PRO A 286 -33.81 13.54 -14.13
N THR A 287 -32.61 13.13 -13.70
CA THR A 287 -32.45 12.30 -12.48
C THR A 287 -32.78 13.07 -11.20
N VAL A 288 -32.51 14.39 -11.15
CA VAL A 288 -32.88 15.26 -10.01
C VAL A 288 -34.37 15.56 -10.05
N PHE A 289 -34.88 16.01 -11.20
CA PHE A 289 -36.32 16.13 -11.42
C PHE A 289 -36.71 16.00 -12.90
N GLN A 290 -37.75 15.21 -13.17
CA GLN A 290 -38.27 14.98 -14.52
C GLN A 290 -39.07 16.20 -15.04
N GLN A 291 -38.36 17.26 -15.40
CA GLN A 291 -38.92 18.43 -16.07
C GLN A 291 -39.56 18.05 -17.42
N THR A 292 -40.55 18.82 -17.85
CA THR A 292 -41.34 18.53 -19.07
C THR A 292 -40.51 18.61 -20.36
N TRP A 293 -39.50 19.48 -20.39
CA TRP A 293 -38.64 19.67 -21.56
C TRP A 293 -37.72 18.49 -21.89
N PHE A 294 -37.41 17.62 -20.92
CA PHE A 294 -36.70 16.36 -21.16
C PHE A 294 -37.56 15.29 -21.86
N SER A 295 -38.87 15.52 -21.98
CA SER A 295 -39.81 14.68 -22.72
C SER A 295 -40.33 15.33 -24.01
N ASP A 296 -39.77 16.47 -24.41
CA ASP A 296 -40.11 17.13 -25.67
C ASP A 296 -39.55 16.33 -26.87
N PRO A 297 -40.31 16.11 -27.97
CA PRO A 297 -39.83 15.40 -29.15
C PRO A 297 -38.62 16.02 -29.87
N THR A 298 -38.20 17.23 -29.50
CA THR A 298 -37.03 17.94 -30.03
C THR A 298 -35.82 17.94 -29.10
N PHE A 299 -35.90 17.32 -27.91
CA PHE A 299 -34.78 17.17 -26.97
C PHE A 299 -33.60 16.40 -27.60
N PRO A 300 -32.33 16.81 -27.37
CA PRO A 300 -31.87 17.95 -26.55
C PRO A 300 -31.82 19.30 -27.29
N GLY A 301 -32.25 19.36 -28.55
CA GLY A 301 -32.19 20.57 -29.38
C GLY A 301 -33.08 21.74 -28.92
N ASN A 302 -34.00 21.51 -27.99
CA ASN A 302 -34.76 22.55 -27.29
C ASN A 302 -33.94 23.27 -26.19
N MET A 303 -32.98 22.58 -25.55
CA MET A 303 -32.33 23.05 -24.33
C MET A 303 -31.63 24.42 -24.49
N PRO A 304 -30.88 24.72 -25.58
CA PRO A 304 -30.25 26.04 -25.74
C PRO A 304 -31.23 27.23 -25.77
N ALA A 305 -32.47 27.03 -26.24
CA ALA A 305 -33.51 28.06 -26.22
C ALA A 305 -34.11 28.25 -24.82
N ILE A 306 -34.16 27.19 -24.02
CA ILE A 306 -34.59 27.21 -22.62
C ILE A 306 -33.52 27.91 -21.77
N TRP A 307 -32.24 27.59 -21.98
CA TRP A 307 -31.12 28.26 -21.31
C TRP A 307 -31.02 29.74 -21.70
N GLU A 308 -31.19 30.10 -22.98
CA GLU A 308 -31.30 31.51 -23.42
C GLU A 308 -32.43 32.25 -22.70
N ALA A 309 -33.62 31.65 -22.63
CA ALA A 309 -34.78 32.28 -22.01
C ALA A 309 -34.65 32.46 -20.49
N ASN A 310 -33.97 31.54 -19.77
CA ASN A 310 -33.87 31.61 -18.31
C ASN A 310 -32.65 32.39 -17.81
N PHE A 311 -31.47 32.26 -18.45
CA PHE A 311 -30.23 32.90 -17.96
C PHE A 311 -29.22 33.33 -19.04
N ASN A 312 -28.98 32.56 -20.11
CA ASN A 312 -27.88 32.83 -21.06
C ASN A 312 -28.03 34.16 -21.81
N TYR A 313 -29.24 34.75 -21.88
CA TYR A 313 -29.41 36.11 -22.40
C TYR A 313 -28.52 37.15 -21.68
N LEU A 314 -28.19 36.95 -20.39
CA LEU A 314 -27.26 37.80 -19.63
C LEU A 314 -25.84 37.76 -20.22
N HIS A 315 -25.42 36.59 -20.67
CA HIS A 315 -24.14 36.39 -21.33
C HIS A 315 -24.17 36.84 -22.80
N THR A 316 -25.21 36.51 -23.57
CA THR A 316 -25.29 36.89 -25.02
C THR A 316 -25.47 38.40 -25.22
N GLN A 317 -26.14 39.08 -24.30
CA GLN A 317 -26.29 40.55 -24.30
C GLN A 317 -25.11 41.27 -23.60
N ASN A 318 -24.10 40.54 -23.13
CA ASN A 318 -22.91 41.07 -22.46
C ASN A 318 -23.23 41.94 -21.22
N ILE A 319 -24.15 41.45 -20.38
CA ILE A 319 -24.62 42.11 -19.16
C ILE A 319 -23.77 41.72 -17.94
N SER A 320 -23.48 40.43 -17.78
CA SER A 320 -22.72 39.87 -16.64
C SER A 320 -22.09 38.53 -17.06
N PRO A 321 -20.94 38.11 -16.49
CA PRO A 321 -20.49 36.73 -16.58
C PRO A 321 -21.50 35.79 -15.89
N LEU A 322 -21.51 34.54 -16.33
CA LEU A 322 -22.31 33.49 -15.69
C LEU A 322 -21.40 32.46 -15.04
N PHE A 323 -21.80 32.05 -13.84
CA PHE A 323 -21.23 30.96 -13.06
C PHE A 323 -22.33 29.91 -12.87
N ALA A 324 -22.21 28.73 -13.46
CA ALA A 324 -23.16 27.65 -13.15
C ALA A 324 -22.80 27.09 -11.75
N GLY A 325 -23.50 27.56 -10.71
CA GLY A 325 -23.19 27.25 -9.31
C GLY A 325 -23.29 25.75 -9.01
N GLU A 326 -24.31 25.11 -9.58
CA GLU A 326 -24.52 23.68 -9.51
C GLU A 326 -25.09 23.10 -10.82
N PHE A 327 -24.55 21.93 -11.17
CA PHE A 327 -25.06 21.01 -12.18
C PHE A 327 -24.43 19.62 -11.91
N GLY A 328 -25.20 18.54 -12.05
CA GLY A 328 -24.75 17.19 -11.68
C GLY A 328 -25.44 16.07 -12.46
N ILE A 329 -24.78 14.91 -12.54
CA ILE A 329 -25.26 13.70 -13.22
C ILE A 329 -24.91 12.44 -12.42
N LYS A 330 -25.87 11.53 -12.25
CA LYS A 330 -25.68 10.30 -11.44
C LYS A 330 -25.16 9.12 -12.23
N THR A 331 -25.84 8.79 -13.33
CA THR A 331 -25.62 7.53 -14.05
C THR A 331 -25.23 7.79 -15.49
N GLN A 332 -24.33 6.96 -16.01
CA GLN A 332 -24.04 6.95 -17.44
C GLN A 332 -25.22 6.37 -18.24
N GLY A 333 -25.45 6.90 -19.45
CA GLY A 333 -26.50 6.49 -20.37
C GLY A 333 -27.80 7.29 -20.26
N GLY A 334 -28.65 7.11 -21.28
CA GLY A 334 -30.02 7.63 -21.28
C GLY A 334 -30.14 9.15 -21.50
N VAL A 335 -31.26 9.72 -21.05
CA VAL A 335 -31.61 11.14 -21.25
C VAL A 335 -30.72 12.07 -20.42
N ASP A 336 -30.26 11.60 -19.26
CA ASP A 336 -29.43 12.35 -18.30
C ASP A 336 -28.04 12.65 -18.89
N GLU A 337 -27.35 11.63 -19.44
CA GLU A 337 -26.07 11.83 -20.13
C GLU A 337 -26.20 12.71 -21.39
N VAL A 338 -27.31 12.60 -22.12
CA VAL A 338 -27.58 13.45 -23.30
C VAL A 338 -27.83 14.91 -22.93
N TRP A 339 -28.50 15.20 -21.80
CA TRP A 339 -28.60 16.55 -21.25
C TRP A 339 -27.22 17.06 -20.84
N PHE A 340 -26.48 16.28 -20.06
CA PHE A 340 -25.19 16.68 -19.47
C PHE A 340 -24.13 16.99 -20.54
N ASP A 341 -23.98 16.14 -21.56
CA ASP A 341 -23.07 16.37 -22.68
C ASP A 341 -23.49 17.61 -23.50
N THR A 342 -24.80 17.87 -23.63
CA THR A 342 -25.30 19.08 -24.30
C THR A 342 -25.02 20.34 -23.48
N TYR A 343 -25.15 20.28 -22.15
CA TYR A 343 -24.91 21.42 -21.26
C TYR A 343 -23.43 21.76 -21.11
N LEU A 344 -22.56 20.74 -20.98
CA LEU A 344 -21.10 20.91 -21.01
C LEU A 344 -20.63 21.54 -22.33
N ALA A 345 -21.12 21.04 -23.47
CA ALA A 345 -20.79 21.62 -24.78
C ALA A 345 -21.25 23.08 -24.88
N PHE A 346 -22.45 23.41 -24.39
CA PHE A 346 -23.00 24.77 -24.36
C PHE A 346 -22.17 25.71 -23.47
N MET A 347 -21.91 25.34 -22.21
CA MET A 347 -21.08 26.11 -21.29
C MET A 347 -19.65 26.31 -21.80
N GLY A 348 -19.07 25.27 -22.42
CA GLY A 348 -17.76 25.30 -23.05
C GLY A 348 -17.70 26.28 -24.23
N GLU A 349 -18.69 26.27 -25.13
CA GLU A 349 -18.74 27.18 -26.28
C GLU A 349 -18.84 28.66 -25.85
N LYS A 350 -19.53 28.94 -24.74
CA LYS A 350 -19.66 30.31 -24.19
C LYS A 350 -18.52 30.70 -23.26
N GLY A 351 -17.68 29.76 -22.83
CA GLY A 351 -16.62 30.02 -21.85
C GLY A 351 -17.16 30.40 -20.47
N TYR A 352 -18.25 29.76 -20.04
CA TYR A 352 -18.80 29.93 -18.69
C TYR A 352 -17.79 29.55 -17.60
N SER A 353 -17.95 30.17 -16.43
CA SER A 353 -17.44 29.61 -15.19
C SER A 353 -18.48 28.64 -14.61
N TRP A 354 -18.07 27.65 -13.81
CA TRP A 354 -18.96 26.62 -13.28
C TRP A 354 -18.37 25.90 -12.06
N SER A 355 -19.24 25.29 -11.25
CA SER A 355 -18.89 24.37 -10.17
C SER A 355 -19.75 23.10 -10.28
N PHE A 356 -19.13 21.94 -10.42
CA PHE A 356 -19.85 20.67 -10.56
C PHE A 356 -20.46 20.24 -9.21
N TRP A 357 -21.68 19.70 -9.23
CA TRP A 357 -22.31 19.06 -8.08
C TRP A 357 -22.20 17.53 -8.18
N CYS A 358 -21.34 16.87 -7.41
CA CYS A 358 -20.42 17.39 -6.38
C CYS A 358 -19.14 16.55 -6.28
N TRP A 359 -18.23 16.93 -5.39
CA TRP A 359 -17.09 16.10 -4.99
C TRP A 359 -17.56 14.81 -4.32
N ASN A 360 -18.45 14.98 -3.33
CA ASN A 360 -18.98 13.97 -2.42
C ASN A 360 -19.72 12.84 -3.14
N PRO A 361 -19.46 11.54 -2.88
CA PRO A 361 -20.24 10.44 -3.44
C PRO A 361 -21.68 10.42 -2.92
N ASN A 362 -21.93 10.89 -1.69
CA ASN A 362 -23.19 10.73 -0.97
C ASN A 362 -24.31 11.71 -1.33
N SER A 363 -24.21 12.42 -2.47
CA SER A 363 -25.37 13.12 -3.05
C SER A 363 -26.42 12.12 -3.55
N GLY A 364 -27.65 12.23 -3.06
CA GLY A 364 -28.69 11.21 -3.22
C GLY A 364 -29.19 11.02 -4.66
N ASP A 365 -29.11 12.06 -5.49
CA ASP A 365 -29.67 12.14 -6.84
C ASP A 365 -28.63 12.48 -7.93
N THR A 366 -27.43 12.96 -7.58
CA THR A 366 -26.31 13.14 -8.53
C THR A 366 -25.09 12.25 -8.25
N GLY A 367 -24.92 11.75 -7.02
CA GLY A 367 -23.63 11.22 -6.58
C GLY A 367 -22.45 12.19 -6.78
N GLY A 368 -21.23 11.68 -6.66
CA GLY A 368 -20.00 12.49 -6.67
C GLY A 368 -19.11 12.35 -7.90
N ILE A 369 -17.96 13.03 -7.85
CA ILE A 369 -16.75 12.67 -8.60
C ILE A 369 -15.99 11.55 -7.89
N LEU A 370 -15.92 11.58 -6.55
CA LEU A 370 -15.50 10.43 -5.77
C LEU A 370 -16.53 9.29 -5.86
N THR A 371 -16.08 8.05 -5.63
CA THR A 371 -16.95 6.90 -5.39
C THR A 371 -17.23 6.73 -3.88
N ASP A 372 -18.11 5.80 -3.51
CA ASP A 372 -18.53 5.58 -2.11
C ASP A 372 -17.38 5.24 -1.13
N ASP A 373 -16.19 4.89 -1.64
CA ASP A 373 -14.95 4.71 -0.87
C ASP A 373 -14.28 6.02 -0.40
N TRP A 374 -14.76 7.17 -0.87
CA TRP A 374 -14.19 8.51 -0.66
C TRP A 374 -12.72 8.68 -1.12
N SER A 375 -12.23 7.81 -2.02
CA SER A 375 -10.83 7.82 -2.48
C SER A 375 -10.70 7.67 -3.99
N SER A 376 -11.35 6.66 -4.56
CA SER A 376 -11.42 6.42 -6.00
C SER A 376 -12.34 7.44 -6.67
N ILE A 377 -12.17 7.64 -7.99
CA ILE A 377 -13.00 8.55 -8.79
C ILE A 377 -13.85 7.83 -9.83
N HIS A 378 -14.96 8.45 -10.22
CA HIS A 378 -15.72 8.10 -11.40
C HIS A 378 -15.06 8.67 -12.66
N ASP A 379 -14.09 7.93 -13.21
CA ASP A 379 -13.36 8.26 -14.44
C ASP A 379 -14.27 8.75 -15.57
N TRP A 380 -15.43 8.15 -15.76
CA TRP A 380 -16.35 8.51 -16.84
C TRP A 380 -16.96 9.92 -16.69
N LYS A 381 -17.10 10.43 -15.45
CA LYS A 381 -17.49 11.83 -15.18
C LYS A 381 -16.29 12.76 -15.43
N MET A 382 -15.12 12.43 -14.90
CA MET A 382 -13.90 13.24 -15.11
C MET A 382 -13.50 13.35 -16.59
N ASN A 383 -13.59 12.27 -17.37
CA ASN A 383 -13.33 12.29 -18.81
C ASN A 383 -14.28 13.22 -19.59
N LYS A 384 -15.48 13.53 -19.06
CA LYS A 384 -16.38 14.55 -19.63
C LYS A 384 -16.05 15.96 -19.15
N LEU A 385 -15.57 16.13 -17.92
CA LEU A 385 -15.22 17.45 -17.35
C LEU A 385 -13.86 17.99 -17.82
N ILE A 386 -12.85 17.12 -17.98
CA ILE A 386 -11.47 17.48 -18.34
C ILE A 386 -11.37 18.42 -19.57
N PRO A 387 -12.12 18.21 -20.67
CA PRO A 387 -12.12 19.12 -21.82
C PRO A 387 -12.65 20.55 -21.56
N HIS A 388 -13.27 20.79 -20.41
CA HIS A 388 -13.95 22.05 -20.07
C HIS A 388 -13.31 22.81 -18.88
N LEU A 389 -12.29 22.22 -18.25
CA LEU A 389 -11.45 22.87 -17.22
C LEU A 389 -10.67 24.06 -17.81
N ASP A 390 -10.18 24.95 -16.95
CA ASP A 390 -9.32 26.07 -17.31
C ASP A 390 -8.06 26.10 -16.42
N ALA A 391 -7.11 26.99 -16.74
CA ALA A 391 -5.85 27.08 -16.01
C ALA A 391 -6.04 27.53 -14.55
N GLU A 392 -5.08 27.17 -13.69
CA GLU A 392 -4.96 27.71 -12.33
C GLU A 392 -5.02 29.24 -12.32
N ILE A 393 -5.65 29.81 -11.28
CA ILE A 393 -5.69 31.25 -11.01
C ILE A 393 -4.88 31.48 -9.73
N PRO A 394 -3.59 31.86 -9.81
CA PRO A 394 -2.72 31.94 -8.64
C PRO A 394 -3.23 32.92 -7.58
N ASN A 395 -2.91 32.64 -6.32
CA ASN A 395 -3.11 33.57 -5.22
C ASN A 395 -1.98 34.63 -5.18
N GLY A 396 -2.35 35.88 -4.98
CA GLY A 396 -1.48 37.06 -4.94
C GLY A 396 -1.23 37.60 -3.53
N ILE A 397 -2.05 37.24 -2.53
CA ILE A 397 -1.75 37.49 -1.11
C ILE A 397 -1.13 36.23 -0.50
N GLY A 398 0.16 36.01 -0.79
CA GLY A 398 0.97 35.15 0.07
C GLY A 398 1.08 35.72 1.48
N THR A 399 1.60 34.95 2.43
CA THR A 399 1.90 35.35 3.82
C THR A 399 3.07 36.37 3.92
N GLY A 400 3.25 37.22 2.90
CA GLY A 400 4.55 37.72 2.53
C GLY A 400 4.56 39.03 1.77
N CYS A 401 4.19 40.12 2.43
CA CYS A 401 4.50 41.45 1.92
C CYS A 401 5.86 41.96 2.40
N GLY A 402 6.90 41.27 1.92
CA GLY A 402 8.31 41.55 2.08
C GLY A 402 9.07 40.94 0.89
N THR A 403 10.35 41.27 0.70
CA THR A 403 11.16 40.72 -0.40
C THR A 403 11.12 39.19 -0.38
N THR A 404 10.52 38.55 -1.38
CA THR A 404 10.43 37.08 -1.39
C THR A 404 11.77 36.47 -1.76
N PHE A 405 12.25 35.57 -0.92
CA PHE A 405 13.49 34.84 -1.11
C PHE A 405 13.20 33.36 -1.37
N GLU A 406 13.94 32.78 -2.29
CA GLU A 406 13.85 31.35 -2.58
C GLU A 406 14.68 30.57 -1.57
N ILE A 407 14.08 29.56 -0.95
CA ILE A 407 14.80 28.49 -0.28
C ILE A 407 14.71 27.26 -1.17
N THR A 408 15.82 26.87 -1.80
CA THR A 408 15.86 25.63 -2.59
C THR A 408 16.09 24.46 -1.64
N ALA A 409 15.08 23.61 -1.48
CA ALA A 409 15.08 22.46 -0.59
C ALA A 409 15.29 21.15 -1.35
N THR A 410 16.27 20.35 -0.93
CA THR A 410 16.56 19.03 -1.53
C THR A 410 16.67 17.94 -0.46
N ALA A 411 16.31 16.72 -0.86
CA ALA A 411 16.50 15.51 -0.08
C ALA A 411 17.34 14.54 -0.88
N GLY A 412 18.25 13.84 -0.21
CA GLY A 412 18.80 12.61 -0.75
C GLY A 412 17.78 11.48 -0.74
N SER A 413 18.09 10.43 -1.50
CA SER A 413 17.76 9.04 -1.20
C SER A 413 17.72 8.73 0.31
N GLY A 414 16.83 7.83 0.73
CA GLY A 414 16.70 7.44 2.15
C GLY A 414 15.85 8.36 3.02
N GLY A 415 15.17 9.37 2.44
CA GLY A 415 14.23 10.19 3.19
C GLY A 415 13.56 11.26 2.35
N SER A 416 13.00 12.25 3.03
CA SER A 416 12.30 13.38 2.43
C SER A 416 12.52 14.66 3.24
N ILE A 417 12.52 15.79 2.53
CA ILE A 417 12.39 17.12 3.12
C ILE A 417 11.04 17.67 2.68
N SER A 418 10.27 18.23 3.61
CA SER A 418 8.94 18.76 3.34
C SER A 418 8.84 20.20 3.85
N PRO A 419 8.60 21.20 2.98
CA PRO A 419 8.50 21.11 1.52
C PRO A 419 9.83 20.79 0.80
N VAL A 420 9.75 20.26 -0.42
CA VAL A 420 10.87 20.02 -1.34
C VAL A 420 10.80 20.96 -2.54
N GLY A 421 11.93 21.19 -3.23
CA GLY A 421 12.02 21.99 -4.44
C GLY A 421 12.24 23.48 -4.18
N SER A 422 11.75 24.33 -5.08
CA SER A 422 11.82 25.79 -4.96
C SER A 422 10.73 26.28 -4.00
N VAL A 423 11.12 26.79 -2.83
CA VAL A 423 10.17 27.21 -1.78
C VAL A 423 10.30 28.71 -1.56
N VAL A 424 9.30 29.46 -2.03
CA VAL A 424 9.27 30.92 -1.91
C VAL A 424 8.89 31.31 -0.48
N VAL A 425 9.81 31.96 0.24
CA VAL A 425 9.64 32.41 1.64
C VAL A 425 9.75 33.94 1.71
N PRO A 426 8.88 34.65 2.46
CA PRO A 426 8.93 36.11 2.50
C PRO A 426 9.99 36.70 3.44
N GLU A 427 10.41 37.94 3.16
CA GLU A 427 11.34 38.69 4.02
C GLU A 427 10.84 38.81 5.47
N ASN A 428 11.76 38.64 6.42
CA ASN A 428 11.50 38.60 7.87
C ASN A 428 10.46 37.56 8.31
N SER A 429 10.15 36.56 7.47
CA SER A 429 9.26 35.46 7.82
C SER A 429 10.04 34.19 8.16
N ASP A 430 9.37 33.28 8.85
CA ASP A 430 9.94 32.00 9.26
C ASP A 430 9.42 30.87 8.34
N ARG A 431 10.30 29.91 7.99
CA ARG A 431 9.91 28.69 7.28
C ARG A 431 10.55 27.46 7.89
N SER A 432 9.71 26.60 8.43
CA SER A 432 10.07 25.26 8.87
C SER A 432 10.09 24.29 7.69
N PHE A 433 11.11 23.43 7.70
CA PHE A 433 11.23 22.23 6.89
C PHE A 433 11.20 21.04 7.85
N VAL A 434 10.40 20.03 7.55
CA VAL A 434 10.41 18.75 8.25
C VAL A 434 11.31 17.80 7.46
N ILE A 435 12.26 17.18 8.14
CA ILE A 435 13.21 16.22 7.56
C ILE A 435 12.83 14.85 8.11
N THR A 436 12.28 13.98 7.25
CA THR A 436 11.78 12.66 7.64
C THR A 436 12.58 11.59 6.91
N ALA A 437 13.34 10.81 7.65
CA ALA A 437 14.05 9.66 7.10
C ALA A 437 13.06 8.53 6.76
N SER A 438 13.35 7.77 5.70
CA SER A 438 12.56 6.61 5.29
C SER A 438 12.78 5.42 6.24
N SER A 439 11.91 4.41 6.17
CA SER A 439 12.11 3.17 6.94
C SER A 439 13.49 2.56 6.67
N GLY A 440 14.24 2.27 7.73
CA GLY A 440 15.63 1.80 7.65
C GLY A 440 16.69 2.90 7.50
N TYR A 441 16.30 4.18 7.49
CA TYR A 441 17.21 5.33 7.39
C TYR A 441 17.06 6.28 8.57
N ALA A 442 18.16 6.93 8.91
CA ALA A 442 18.25 8.06 9.83
C ALA A 442 18.71 9.31 9.06
N ILE A 443 18.48 10.47 9.65
CA ILE A 443 19.02 11.73 9.14
C ILE A 443 20.53 11.71 9.39
N ASP A 444 21.31 11.93 8.34
CA ASP A 444 22.77 11.95 8.38
C ASP A 444 23.23 13.35 8.76
N ASP A 445 22.90 14.32 7.92
CA ASP A 445 23.13 15.74 8.12
C ASP A 445 22.02 16.54 7.45
N VAL A 446 21.78 17.74 7.95
CA VAL A 446 21.00 18.76 7.27
C VAL A 446 21.93 19.93 7.06
N GLN A 447 22.13 20.35 5.81
CA GLN A 447 23.00 21.46 5.48
C GLN A 447 22.17 22.66 5.05
N VAL A 448 22.49 23.81 5.60
CA VAL A 448 21.85 25.10 5.35
C VAL A 448 22.89 26.04 4.77
N ASP A 449 22.64 26.56 3.57
CA ASP A 449 23.62 27.35 2.78
C ASP A 449 24.98 26.65 2.61
N GLY A 450 24.99 25.31 2.58
CA GLY A 450 26.19 24.48 2.52
C GLY A 450 26.92 24.30 3.86
N VAL A 451 26.28 24.62 4.98
CA VAL A 451 26.81 24.46 6.34
C VAL A 451 25.95 23.47 7.14
N SER A 452 26.58 22.40 7.65
CA SER A 452 25.93 21.43 8.54
C SER A 452 25.28 22.08 9.76
N VAL A 453 24.01 21.74 10.00
CA VAL A 453 23.27 21.98 11.25
C VAL A 453 22.98 20.68 12.01
N GLY A 454 23.43 19.53 11.49
CA GLY A 454 23.33 18.21 12.11
C GLY A 454 22.05 17.45 11.74
N ASN A 455 21.88 16.28 12.35
CA ASN A 455 20.80 15.32 12.07
C ASN A 455 19.44 15.71 12.67
N VAL A 456 18.93 16.89 12.28
CA VAL A 456 17.70 17.48 12.82
C VAL A 456 16.46 17.08 12.03
N GLY A 457 15.45 16.50 12.71
CA GLY A 457 14.14 16.16 12.11
C GLY A 457 13.27 17.34 11.71
N ASN A 458 13.67 18.56 12.10
CA ASN A 458 13.15 19.78 11.54
C ASN A 458 14.25 20.85 11.54
N TYR A 459 14.19 21.76 10.57
CA TYR A 459 14.94 23.01 10.61
C TYR A 459 14.02 24.17 10.31
N THR A 460 14.13 25.26 11.07
CA THR A 460 13.38 26.49 10.82
C THR A 460 14.35 27.61 10.50
N PHE A 461 14.25 28.12 9.28
CA PHE A 461 14.81 29.43 8.97
C PHE A 461 13.93 30.47 9.66
N SER A 462 14.53 31.35 10.47
CA SER A 462 13.81 32.45 11.12
C SER A 462 14.26 33.80 10.57
N ASN A 463 13.29 34.69 10.31
CA ASN A 463 13.50 36.02 9.72
C ASN A 463 14.34 35.97 8.41
N VAL A 464 13.90 35.15 7.44
CA VAL A 464 14.55 34.97 6.13
C VAL A 464 14.75 36.33 5.44
N THR A 465 15.98 36.63 5.01
CA THR A 465 16.36 37.95 4.45
C THR A 465 17.31 37.87 3.23
N VAL A 466 17.60 36.66 2.76
CA VAL A 466 18.31 36.33 1.52
C VAL A 466 17.78 35.00 0.97
N ASN A 467 18.07 34.66 -0.29
CA ASN A 467 17.87 33.29 -0.77
C ASN A 467 18.75 32.33 0.03
N HIS A 468 18.23 31.14 0.29
CA HIS A 468 18.91 30.08 1.04
C HIS A 468 18.88 28.75 0.29
N THR A 469 19.67 27.79 0.73
CA THR A 469 19.48 26.38 0.39
C THR A 469 19.34 25.53 1.65
N ILE A 470 18.57 24.44 1.56
CA ILE A 470 18.55 23.40 2.59
C ILE A 470 18.58 22.02 1.95
N SER A 471 19.58 21.22 2.29
CA SER A 471 19.72 19.85 1.77
C SER A 471 19.82 18.86 2.93
N ALA A 472 18.88 17.91 2.98
CA ALA A 472 18.95 16.78 3.91
C ALA A 472 19.66 15.59 3.25
N SER A 473 20.72 15.09 3.88
CA SER A 473 21.24 13.75 3.62
C SER A 473 20.65 12.75 4.62
N PHE A 474 20.52 11.50 4.16
CA PHE A 474 20.12 10.38 4.97
C PHE A 474 21.18 9.29 4.88
N VAL A 475 21.37 8.57 5.97
CA VAL A 475 22.21 7.38 6.09
C VAL A 475 21.32 6.26 6.60
N LEU A 476 21.71 5.01 6.42
CA LEU A 476 20.93 3.90 6.98
C LEU A 476 20.90 4.02 8.52
N ASP A 477 19.74 3.79 9.15
CA ASP A 477 19.58 3.96 10.59
C ASP A 477 20.36 2.85 11.29
N ASN A 478 21.51 3.22 11.86
CA ASN A 478 22.41 2.32 12.56
C ASN A 478 21.86 1.78 13.90
N THR A 479 20.60 2.10 14.27
CA THR A 479 19.84 1.37 15.29
C THR A 479 19.11 0.14 14.73
N SER A 480 18.93 0.08 13.41
CA SER A 480 18.69 -1.13 12.63
C SER A 480 20.00 -1.62 11.98
N SER A 481 19.99 -2.78 11.31
CA SER A 481 21.16 -3.23 10.55
C SER A 481 21.34 -2.39 9.29
N GLU A 482 22.56 -1.88 9.06
CA GLU A 482 22.94 -0.99 7.93
C GLU A 482 22.47 -1.51 6.55
N TYR A 483 22.23 -2.82 6.41
CA TYR A 483 21.65 -3.46 5.23
C TYR A 483 20.56 -4.47 5.67
N PRO A 484 19.59 -4.82 4.80
CA PRO A 484 18.56 -5.81 5.11
C PRO A 484 19.15 -7.14 5.56
N ALA A 485 18.64 -7.71 6.66
CA ALA A 485 19.16 -8.96 7.19
C ALA A 485 19.04 -10.11 6.16
N GLY A 486 20.13 -10.83 5.91
CA GLY A 486 20.20 -11.86 4.87
C GLY A 486 20.52 -11.35 3.46
N SER A 487 20.73 -10.05 3.26
CA SER A 487 21.22 -9.50 1.98
C SER A 487 22.73 -9.74 1.77
N PRO A 488 23.24 -9.78 0.53
CA PRO A 488 24.66 -9.98 0.22
C PRO A 488 25.62 -9.07 1.01
N VAL A 489 25.29 -7.79 1.20
CA VAL A 489 26.12 -6.84 1.96
C VAL A 489 25.95 -7.01 3.47
N ALA A 490 24.75 -7.34 3.97
CA ALA A 490 24.57 -7.67 5.39
C ALA A 490 25.36 -8.93 5.80
N ILE A 491 25.48 -9.90 4.89
CA ILE A 491 26.18 -11.16 5.15
C ILE A 491 27.72 -11.01 4.98
N ASN A 492 28.20 -10.20 4.04
CA ASN A 492 29.65 -10.07 3.75
C ASN A 492 30.33 -8.81 4.33
N GLY A 493 29.62 -7.71 4.54
CA GLY A 493 30.19 -6.45 5.05
C GLY A 493 31.07 -5.68 4.05
N LYS A 494 32.04 -4.89 4.52
CA LYS A 494 32.97 -4.13 3.68
C LYS A 494 34.01 -5.08 3.08
N LEU A 495 33.99 -5.22 1.75
CA LEU A 495 34.94 -6.08 1.04
C LEU A 495 36.34 -5.49 0.98
N SER A 496 37.36 -6.35 0.90
CA SER A 496 38.76 -5.99 0.75
C SER A 496 39.51 -6.97 -0.17
N VAL A 497 40.80 -6.73 -0.43
CA VAL A 497 41.63 -7.62 -1.25
C VAL A 497 42.74 -8.24 -0.40
N SER A 498 42.83 -9.57 -0.41
CA SER A 498 43.84 -10.36 0.29
C SER A 498 44.59 -11.24 -0.71
N GLY A 499 45.86 -10.91 -0.97
CA GLY A 499 46.62 -11.54 -2.04
C GLY A 499 45.99 -11.27 -3.41
N ASN A 500 45.68 -12.34 -4.16
CA ASN A 500 45.00 -12.28 -5.45
C ASN A 500 43.48 -12.51 -5.35
N GLN A 501 42.89 -12.43 -4.15
CA GLN A 501 41.47 -12.70 -3.91
C GLN A 501 40.74 -11.52 -3.29
N MET A 502 39.46 -11.37 -3.64
CA MET A 502 38.52 -10.51 -2.92
C MET A 502 37.97 -11.26 -1.70
N VAL A 503 37.88 -10.59 -0.56
CA VAL A 503 37.43 -11.19 0.70
C VAL A 503 36.39 -10.35 1.43
N ASN A 504 35.53 -11.00 2.20
CA ASN A 504 34.52 -10.37 3.06
C ASN A 504 35.15 -9.73 4.31
N GLU A 505 34.34 -9.05 5.13
CA GLU A 505 34.80 -8.36 6.35
C GLU A 505 35.39 -9.32 7.40
N CYS A 506 35.19 -10.63 7.24
CA CYS A 506 35.78 -11.71 8.06
C CYS A 506 37.01 -12.37 7.42
N GLY A 507 37.39 -11.99 6.19
CA GLY A 507 38.54 -12.54 5.47
C GLY A 507 38.28 -13.81 4.65
N ASN A 508 37.03 -14.26 4.53
CA ASN A 508 36.64 -15.36 3.63
C ASN A 508 36.62 -14.87 2.18
N THR A 509 37.07 -15.68 1.21
CA THR A 509 37.00 -15.35 -0.23
C THR A 509 35.55 -15.20 -0.71
N VAL A 510 35.31 -14.25 -1.62
CA VAL A 510 33.97 -13.89 -2.13
C VAL A 510 33.95 -13.84 -3.66
N GLN A 511 33.01 -14.55 -4.27
CA GLN A 511 32.61 -14.34 -5.66
C GLN A 511 31.25 -13.63 -5.74
N LEU A 512 31.25 -12.34 -6.07
CA LEU A 512 30.04 -11.59 -6.43
C LEU A 512 29.64 -11.87 -7.88
N ARG A 513 28.34 -11.95 -8.13
CA ARG A 513 27.72 -12.28 -9.42
C ARG A 513 26.59 -11.28 -9.68
N GLY A 514 26.51 -10.72 -10.88
CA GLY A 514 25.62 -9.57 -11.10
C GLY A 514 25.38 -9.15 -12.55
N MET A 515 24.66 -8.02 -12.67
CA MET A 515 24.25 -7.42 -13.94
C MET A 515 24.72 -5.97 -14.05
N SER A 516 25.14 -5.57 -15.25
CA SER A 516 25.47 -4.18 -15.58
C SER A 516 24.30 -3.50 -16.27
N THR A 517 24.15 -2.19 -16.06
CA THR A 517 23.45 -1.33 -17.02
C THR A 517 24.13 -1.43 -18.41
N HIS A 518 23.36 -1.13 -19.46
CA HIS A 518 23.90 -0.51 -20.68
C HIS A 518 24.34 0.93 -20.37
N GLY A 519 24.60 1.78 -21.36
CA GLY A 519 24.69 3.22 -21.12
C GLY A 519 23.35 3.77 -20.61
N PRO A 520 23.28 4.36 -19.39
CA PRO A 520 22.03 4.89 -18.85
C PRO A 520 21.46 6.03 -19.71
N GLN A 521 22.32 6.80 -20.38
CA GLN A 521 21.93 7.85 -21.34
C GLN A 521 21.13 7.35 -22.56
N TRP A 522 21.00 6.04 -22.76
CA TRP A 522 20.20 5.43 -23.84
C TRP A 522 19.10 4.48 -23.35
N PHE A 523 19.22 3.93 -22.14
CA PHE A 523 18.34 2.88 -21.60
C PHE A 523 17.86 3.17 -20.17
N GLU A 524 17.79 4.45 -19.75
CA GLU A 524 17.37 4.85 -18.40
C GLU A 524 16.08 4.18 -17.94
N ASN A 525 15.12 4.01 -18.85
CA ASN A 525 13.83 3.35 -18.61
C ASN A 525 13.93 1.84 -18.27
N CYS A 526 15.12 1.23 -18.33
CA CYS A 526 15.38 -0.12 -17.84
C CYS A 526 15.86 -0.15 -16.37
N TYR A 527 16.20 1.00 -15.77
CA TYR A 527 16.77 1.10 -14.42
C TYR A 527 15.78 1.85 -13.52
N THR A 528 14.88 1.08 -12.91
CA THR A 528 13.80 1.57 -12.06
C THR A 528 13.79 0.76 -10.77
N THR A 529 13.14 1.28 -9.72
CA THR A 529 12.91 0.56 -8.45
C THR A 529 12.42 -0.87 -8.72
N GLY A 530 11.39 -1.03 -9.57
CA GLY A 530 10.83 -2.34 -9.92
C GLY A 530 11.75 -3.27 -10.73
N SER A 531 12.74 -2.74 -11.46
CA SER A 531 13.71 -3.58 -12.18
C SER A 531 14.88 -4.02 -11.30
N LEU A 532 15.30 -3.17 -10.35
CA LEU A 532 16.19 -3.56 -9.26
C LEU A 532 15.52 -4.55 -8.30
N ASP A 533 14.23 -4.38 -8.02
CA ASP A 533 13.43 -5.35 -7.25
C ASP A 533 13.39 -6.72 -7.93
N ALA A 534 13.19 -6.78 -9.25
CA ALA A 534 13.21 -8.04 -9.99
C ALA A 534 14.62 -8.66 -10.02
N LEU A 535 15.67 -7.86 -10.20
CA LEU A 535 17.06 -8.35 -10.17
C LEU A 535 17.45 -8.94 -8.81
N VAL A 536 16.99 -8.35 -7.71
CA VAL A 536 17.27 -8.87 -6.36
C VAL A 536 16.37 -10.05 -6.02
N ASN A 537 15.04 -9.91 -6.14
CA ASN A 537 14.09 -10.92 -5.68
C ASN A 537 13.91 -12.10 -6.63
N ASP A 538 13.93 -11.87 -7.96
CA ASP A 538 13.69 -12.92 -8.95
C ASP A 538 14.98 -13.50 -9.56
N TRP A 539 16.10 -12.75 -9.58
CA TRP A 539 17.39 -13.20 -10.14
C TRP A 539 18.46 -13.48 -9.08
N GLY A 540 18.41 -12.82 -7.91
CA GLY A 540 19.35 -13.05 -6.81
C GLY A 540 20.74 -12.44 -7.00
N ILE A 541 20.85 -11.25 -7.61
CA ILE A 541 22.16 -10.60 -7.81
C ILE A 541 22.87 -10.26 -6.49
N ASP A 542 24.19 -10.47 -6.45
CA ASP A 542 25.03 -9.99 -5.34
C ASP A 542 25.45 -8.52 -5.55
N ILE A 543 25.53 -8.08 -6.81
CA ILE A 543 26.08 -6.78 -7.22
C ILE A 543 25.37 -6.22 -8.47
N PHE A 544 25.23 -4.90 -8.53
CA PHE A 544 24.80 -4.15 -9.71
C PHE A 544 25.90 -3.18 -10.16
N ARG A 545 26.06 -2.96 -11.48
CA ARG A 545 27.06 -2.04 -12.05
C ARG A 545 26.41 -0.93 -12.86
N ILE A 546 26.79 0.30 -12.54
CA ILE A 546 26.39 1.53 -13.20
C ILE A 546 27.47 1.91 -14.22
N ALA A 547 27.28 1.51 -15.47
CA ALA A 547 28.20 1.78 -16.57
C ALA A 547 28.04 3.21 -17.10
N MET A 548 28.67 4.20 -16.43
CA MET A 548 28.55 5.60 -16.81
C MET A 548 29.52 5.95 -17.95
N TYR A 549 28.99 5.95 -19.18
CA TYR A 549 29.67 6.48 -20.36
C TYR A 549 30.12 7.91 -20.09
N VAL A 550 31.41 8.17 -20.32
CA VAL A 550 31.97 9.50 -20.10
C VAL A 550 31.53 10.46 -21.21
N GLU A 551 31.57 9.98 -22.46
CA GLU A 551 31.23 10.68 -23.70
C GLU A 551 29.86 10.20 -24.24
N GLU A 552 29.59 10.45 -25.53
CA GLU A 552 28.48 9.85 -26.29
C GLU A 552 27.07 10.16 -25.77
N GLY A 553 26.93 11.23 -24.97
CA GLY A 553 25.69 11.67 -24.33
C GLY A 553 25.66 11.48 -22.80
N GLY A 554 26.66 10.78 -22.25
CA GLY A 554 26.78 10.49 -20.81
C GLY A 554 27.38 11.64 -20.00
N TYR A 555 28.32 11.32 -19.10
CA TYR A 555 28.73 12.20 -18.00
C TYR A 555 29.07 13.64 -18.40
N VAL A 556 29.96 13.84 -19.38
CA VAL A 556 30.45 15.20 -19.73
C VAL A 556 29.37 16.10 -20.33
N ASN A 557 28.26 15.53 -20.80
CA ASN A 557 27.12 16.28 -21.33
C ASN A 557 26.26 16.91 -20.23
N ASN A 558 26.16 16.29 -19.05
CA ASN A 558 25.40 16.82 -17.91
C ASN A 558 25.93 16.28 -16.55
N PRO A 559 27.09 16.76 -16.06
CA PRO A 559 27.78 16.15 -14.92
C PRO A 559 26.97 16.09 -13.63
N ASP A 560 26.21 17.15 -13.31
CA ASP A 560 25.51 17.24 -12.02
C ASP A 560 24.24 16.39 -11.98
N TYR A 561 23.56 16.23 -13.13
CA TYR A 561 22.48 15.25 -13.26
C TYR A 561 23.01 13.82 -13.11
N TRP A 562 24.09 13.47 -13.80
CA TRP A 562 24.65 12.11 -13.74
C TRP A 562 25.28 11.78 -12.38
N LYS A 563 25.81 12.77 -11.63
CA LYS A 563 26.15 12.60 -10.20
C LYS A 563 24.93 12.18 -9.39
N ASN A 564 23.88 13.00 -9.39
CA ASN A 564 22.66 12.73 -8.62
C ASN A 564 21.98 11.40 -9.02
N TRP A 565 22.05 11.03 -10.29
CA TRP A 565 21.53 9.76 -10.80
C TRP A 565 22.32 8.55 -10.27
N ILE A 566 23.65 8.62 -10.27
CA ILE A 566 24.53 7.58 -9.72
C ILE A 566 24.34 7.47 -8.20
N ASP A 567 24.30 8.59 -7.49
CA ASP A 567 24.04 8.65 -6.05
C ASP A 567 22.74 7.89 -5.69
N ASN A 568 21.65 8.17 -6.41
CA ASN A 568 20.37 7.49 -6.22
C ASN A 568 20.48 5.99 -6.48
N MET A 569 21.15 5.55 -7.55
CA MET A 569 21.33 4.14 -7.85
C MET A 569 22.21 3.41 -6.81
N VAL A 570 23.21 4.10 -6.24
CA VAL A 570 24.02 3.57 -5.12
C VAL A 570 23.14 3.32 -3.89
N ASP A 571 22.23 4.24 -3.56
CA ASP A 571 21.35 4.07 -2.41
C ASP A 571 20.16 3.12 -2.66
N GLU A 572 19.69 2.97 -3.90
CA GLU A 572 18.80 1.87 -4.30
C GLU A 572 19.48 0.49 -4.17
N CYS A 573 20.80 0.40 -4.41
CA CYS A 573 21.56 -0.82 -4.11
C CYS A 573 21.69 -1.05 -2.60
N ALA A 574 21.94 0.02 -1.82
CA ALA A 574 22.04 -0.03 -0.37
C ALA A 574 20.74 -0.51 0.29
N SER A 575 19.58 0.01 -0.13
CA SER A 575 18.27 -0.34 0.44
C SER A 575 17.89 -1.81 0.25
N ARG A 576 18.46 -2.47 -0.78
CA ARG A 576 18.33 -3.91 -1.05
C ARG A 576 19.49 -4.75 -0.51
N GLY A 577 20.54 -4.10 0.01
CA GLY A 577 21.73 -4.73 0.53
C GLY A 577 22.55 -5.50 -0.50
N ILE A 578 22.59 -5.02 -1.75
CA ILE A 578 23.48 -5.51 -2.80
C ILE A 578 24.67 -4.57 -2.99
N TYR A 579 25.77 -5.08 -3.51
CA TYR A 579 26.92 -4.25 -3.86
C TYR A 579 26.61 -3.35 -5.06
N CYS A 580 27.23 -2.18 -5.11
CA CYS A 580 27.12 -1.23 -6.21
C CYS A 580 28.51 -0.91 -6.76
N MET A 581 28.68 -1.10 -8.07
CA MET A 581 29.90 -0.72 -8.79
C MET A 581 29.63 0.53 -9.63
N ILE A 582 30.39 1.59 -9.38
CA ILE A 582 30.38 2.80 -10.21
C ILE A 582 31.50 2.66 -11.25
N ASP A 583 31.15 2.64 -12.52
CA ASP A 583 32.08 2.54 -13.66
C ASP A 583 32.21 3.92 -14.34
N TRP A 584 33.46 4.38 -14.51
CA TRP A 584 33.84 5.48 -15.41
C TRP A 584 34.25 4.93 -16.77
N HIS A 585 33.31 4.95 -17.72
CA HIS A 585 33.35 4.13 -18.93
C HIS A 585 33.97 4.87 -20.12
N VAL A 586 35.20 4.50 -20.50
CA VAL A 586 36.08 5.30 -21.38
C VAL A 586 36.18 4.82 -22.84
N LEU A 587 35.25 3.96 -23.29
CA LEU A 587 35.22 3.32 -24.62
C LEU A 587 35.64 4.24 -25.79
N ASN A 588 35.11 5.45 -25.83
CA ASN A 588 35.40 6.47 -26.84
C ASN A 588 35.85 7.75 -26.11
N PRO A 589 37.07 8.29 -26.31
CA PRO A 589 38.09 7.92 -27.31
C PRO A 589 39.09 6.83 -26.87
N GLY A 590 38.82 6.06 -25.82
CA GLY A 590 39.65 4.93 -25.36
C GLY A 590 40.83 5.30 -24.45
N ASP A 591 41.33 6.53 -24.48
CA ASP A 591 42.32 7.02 -23.50
C ASP A 591 41.62 7.60 -22.26
N PRO A 592 41.74 6.98 -21.06
CA PRO A 592 41.13 7.52 -19.85
C PRO A 592 41.67 8.90 -19.46
N ASN A 593 42.86 9.29 -19.95
CA ASN A 593 43.43 10.61 -19.74
C ASN A 593 42.72 11.71 -20.56
N ALA A 594 41.93 11.37 -21.58
CA ALA A 594 41.26 12.36 -22.44
C ALA A 594 40.35 13.30 -21.64
N ASN A 595 39.59 12.75 -20.69
CA ASN A 595 38.69 13.48 -19.81
C ASN A 595 39.21 13.60 -18.37
N ILE A 596 40.54 13.64 -18.18
CA ILE A 596 41.19 13.64 -16.85
C ILE A 596 40.69 14.75 -15.90
N VAL A 597 40.30 15.93 -16.40
CA VAL A 597 39.75 17.01 -15.55
C VAL A 597 38.38 16.62 -14.99
N ALA A 598 37.51 16.09 -15.83
CA ALA A 598 36.19 15.60 -15.44
C ALA A 598 36.29 14.36 -14.52
N ALA A 599 37.23 13.45 -14.81
CA ALA A 599 37.51 12.28 -13.98
C ALA A 599 38.00 12.66 -12.56
N ARG A 600 38.89 13.66 -12.46
CA ARG A 600 39.37 14.14 -11.14
C ARG A 600 38.23 14.74 -10.31
N ASP A 601 37.33 15.49 -10.92
CA ASP A 601 36.13 16.05 -10.27
C ASP A 601 35.19 14.92 -9.81
N PHE A 602 34.79 14.07 -10.75
CA PHE A 602 33.92 12.92 -10.52
C PHE A 602 34.42 12.01 -9.40
N TRP A 603 35.68 11.57 -9.47
CA TRP A 603 36.24 10.66 -8.46
C TRP A 603 36.50 11.33 -7.11
N SER A 604 36.72 12.65 -7.07
CA SER A 604 36.78 13.39 -5.80
C SER A 604 35.40 13.52 -5.15
N TYR A 605 34.35 13.72 -5.96
CA TYR A 605 32.96 13.77 -5.52
C TYR A 605 32.49 12.40 -5.02
N MET A 606 32.51 11.37 -5.88
CA MET A 606 31.99 10.03 -5.58
C MET A 606 32.64 9.40 -4.35
N SER A 607 33.97 9.50 -4.25
CA SER A 607 34.69 8.95 -3.09
C SER A 607 34.43 9.70 -1.78
N ALA A 608 34.09 11.00 -1.83
CA ALA A 608 33.67 11.75 -0.65
C ALA A 608 32.21 11.45 -0.25
N LYS A 609 31.31 11.45 -1.23
CA LYS A 609 29.86 11.25 -1.06
C LYS A 609 29.48 9.82 -0.67
N HIS A 610 30.35 8.85 -0.91
CA HIS A 610 30.11 7.44 -0.59
C HIS A 610 31.22 6.80 0.28
N THR A 611 32.03 7.61 0.98
CA THR A 611 33.03 7.06 1.90
C THR A 611 32.39 6.20 3.00
N GLY A 612 33.07 5.14 3.42
CA GLY A 612 32.65 4.27 4.51
C GLY A 612 31.56 3.25 4.14
N LYS A 613 30.63 3.58 3.22
CA LYS A 613 29.56 2.68 2.74
C LYS A 613 30.12 1.29 2.41
N LYS A 614 29.54 0.22 2.98
CA LYS A 614 30.07 -1.16 2.84
C LYS A 614 29.93 -1.71 1.42
N HIS A 615 28.89 -1.29 0.70
CA HIS A 615 28.46 -1.85 -0.58
C HIS A 615 29.15 -1.24 -1.82
N VAL A 616 29.89 -0.13 -1.71
CA VAL A 616 30.34 0.65 -2.88
C VAL A 616 31.74 0.27 -3.35
N ILE A 617 31.87 -0.04 -4.65
CA ILE A 617 33.12 -0.36 -5.38
C ILE A 617 33.31 0.62 -6.55
N TYR A 618 34.55 0.99 -6.87
CA TYR A 618 34.86 1.94 -7.95
C TYR A 618 35.68 1.30 -9.07
N GLU A 619 35.15 1.30 -10.31
CA GLU A 619 35.88 0.95 -11.53
C GLU A 619 36.33 2.25 -12.23
N ILE A 620 37.62 2.58 -12.12
CA ILE A 620 38.10 3.93 -12.43
C ILE A 620 38.30 4.24 -13.91
N ALA A 621 38.39 3.22 -14.76
CA ALA A 621 38.53 3.37 -16.20
C ALA A 621 38.15 2.06 -16.89
N ASN A 622 36.92 1.97 -17.40
CA ASN A 622 36.45 0.79 -18.10
C ASN A 622 36.69 0.85 -19.62
N GLU A 623 37.17 -0.26 -20.18
CA GLU A 623 37.63 -0.41 -21.57
C GLU A 623 38.68 0.60 -22.11
N PRO A 624 39.83 0.79 -21.42
CA PRO A 624 40.97 1.49 -22.02
C PRO A 624 41.40 0.82 -23.34
N ASN A 625 41.34 1.56 -24.44
CA ASN A 625 41.66 1.06 -25.77
C ASN A 625 42.40 2.10 -26.61
N GLY A 626 43.18 1.66 -27.61
CA GLY A 626 44.13 2.52 -28.34
C GLY A 626 45.33 3.03 -27.51
N VAL A 627 45.42 2.68 -26.22
CA VAL A 627 46.44 3.15 -25.27
C VAL A 627 47.38 2.04 -24.78
N THR A 628 48.50 2.45 -24.19
CA THR A 628 49.49 1.55 -23.57
C THR A 628 49.31 1.47 -22.05
N TRP A 629 49.77 0.39 -21.40
CA TRP A 629 49.68 0.24 -19.95
C TRP A 629 50.24 1.44 -19.16
N PRO A 630 51.40 2.03 -19.51
CA PRO A 630 51.89 3.26 -18.85
C PRO A 630 50.94 4.46 -18.88
N GLN A 631 50.08 4.61 -19.91
CA GLN A 631 49.08 5.69 -19.95
C GLN A 631 47.92 5.41 -18.97
N VAL A 632 47.46 4.17 -18.90
CA VAL A 632 46.41 3.74 -17.95
C VAL A 632 46.94 3.80 -16.51
N LYS A 633 48.20 3.38 -16.30
CA LYS A 633 48.91 3.49 -15.04
C LYS A 633 49.06 4.96 -14.59
N THR A 634 49.43 5.86 -15.51
CA THR A 634 49.52 7.31 -15.23
C THR A 634 48.17 7.89 -14.80
N TYR A 635 47.06 7.50 -15.44
CA TYR A 635 45.71 7.88 -15.02
C TYR A 635 45.39 7.35 -13.61
N ALA A 636 45.67 6.06 -13.36
CA ALA A 636 45.41 5.42 -12.07
C ALA A 636 46.23 6.02 -10.92
N GLU A 637 47.49 6.39 -11.16
CA GLU A 637 48.37 7.07 -10.18
C GLU A 637 47.93 8.51 -9.86
N ASP A 638 47.06 9.13 -10.67
CA ASP A 638 46.43 10.43 -10.39
C ASP A 638 45.05 10.29 -9.70
N ILE A 639 44.27 9.26 -10.07
CA ILE A 639 42.92 9.04 -9.55
C ILE A 639 42.90 8.27 -8.21
N ILE A 640 43.67 7.18 -8.07
CA ILE A 640 43.66 6.36 -6.85
C ILE A 640 43.99 7.17 -5.59
N PRO A 641 44.99 8.07 -5.57
CA PRO A 641 45.26 8.91 -4.39
C PRO A 641 44.12 9.86 -4.01
N ARG A 642 43.22 10.22 -4.94
CA ARG A 642 42.05 11.07 -4.68
C ARG A 642 40.95 10.27 -4.00
N ILE A 643 40.65 9.09 -4.54
CA ILE A 643 39.74 8.14 -3.92
C ILE A 643 40.22 7.78 -2.52
N ARG A 644 41.51 7.43 -2.37
CA ARG A 644 42.14 7.06 -1.09
C ARG A 644 42.25 8.18 -0.07
N ALA A 645 42.09 9.44 -0.46
CA ALA A 645 41.99 10.56 0.47
C ALA A 645 40.63 10.61 1.19
N ASN A 646 39.59 10.03 0.58
CA ASN A 646 38.23 10.03 1.11
C ASN A 646 37.79 8.64 1.61
N ASP A 647 37.91 7.59 0.80
CA ASP A 647 37.79 6.18 1.22
C ASP A 647 39.15 5.45 1.05
N PRO A 648 39.94 5.35 2.14
CA PRO A 648 41.23 4.66 2.13
C PRO A 648 41.11 3.12 2.02
N SER A 649 39.89 2.58 2.15
CA SER A 649 39.61 1.16 2.38
C SER A 649 38.89 0.45 1.24
N THR A 650 38.09 1.14 0.43
CA THR A 650 37.25 0.47 -0.57
C THR A 650 38.04 -0.17 -1.71
N ILE A 651 37.44 -1.15 -2.39
CA ILE A 651 38.01 -1.75 -3.59
C ILE A 651 38.00 -0.76 -4.75
N VAL A 652 39.16 -0.59 -5.39
CA VAL A 652 39.29 0.11 -6.66
C VAL A 652 39.69 -0.89 -7.74
N ILE A 653 38.94 -0.92 -8.83
CA ILE A 653 39.19 -1.75 -10.01
C ILE A 653 39.78 -0.86 -11.11
N VAL A 654 40.86 -1.31 -11.74
CA VAL A 654 41.55 -0.60 -12.83
C VAL A 654 41.44 -1.40 -14.11
N GLY A 655 40.89 -0.80 -15.16
CA GLY A 655 40.92 -1.38 -16.50
C GLY A 655 42.32 -1.57 -17.04
N THR A 656 42.44 -2.41 -18.06
CA THR A 656 43.73 -2.67 -18.73
C THR A 656 43.62 -2.37 -20.23
N PRO A 657 44.74 -2.25 -20.97
CA PRO A 657 44.68 -2.00 -22.40
C PRO A 657 43.91 -3.08 -23.19
N THR A 658 43.56 -2.72 -24.41
CA THR A 658 42.80 -3.57 -25.35
C THR A 658 41.43 -3.97 -24.77
N TRP A 659 40.63 -2.97 -24.34
CA TRP A 659 39.30 -3.19 -23.76
C TRP A 659 39.36 -4.12 -22.54
N SER A 660 40.21 -3.79 -21.56
CA SER A 660 40.43 -4.57 -20.33
C SER A 660 40.82 -6.04 -20.59
N GLN A 661 41.74 -6.30 -21.52
CA GLN A 661 42.21 -7.66 -21.83
C GLN A 661 43.69 -7.92 -21.47
N ASP A 662 44.50 -6.86 -21.33
CA ASP A 662 45.96 -6.95 -21.13
C ASP A 662 46.36 -7.02 -19.64
N VAL A 663 45.65 -7.84 -18.85
CA VAL A 663 45.94 -8.07 -17.42
C VAL A 663 47.31 -8.72 -17.17
N ASP A 664 47.83 -9.47 -18.15
CA ASP A 664 49.19 -10.03 -18.14
C ASP A 664 50.27 -8.94 -18.30
N VAL A 665 49.97 -7.86 -19.01
CA VAL A 665 50.85 -6.67 -19.12
C VAL A 665 50.81 -5.87 -17.83
N ALA A 666 49.63 -5.68 -17.22
CA ALA A 666 49.50 -5.03 -15.92
C ALA A 666 50.24 -5.81 -14.81
N ALA A 667 50.19 -7.15 -14.85
CA ALA A 667 50.91 -8.03 -13.93
C ALA A 667 52.44 -7.91 -14.01
N ALA A 668 53.00 -7.48 -15.16
CA ALA A 668 54.43 -7.29 -15.33
C ALA A 668 54.96 -5.95 -14.77
N ASP A 669 54.09 -4.96 -14.58
CA ASP A 669 54.40 -3.66 -13.97
C ASP A 669 53.20 -3.12 -13.14
N PRO A 670 52.86 -3.77 -12.01
CA PRO A 670 51.63 -3.47 -11.27
C PRO A 670 51.66 -2.11 -10.57
N LEU A 671 50.47 -1.62 -10.22
CA LEU A 671 50.25 -0.49 -9.33
C LEU A 671 50.44 -0.92 -7.86
N ASN A 672 51.04 -0.05 -7.05
CA ASN A 672 51.40 -0.36 -5.65
C ASN A 672 50.41 0.28 -4.65
N TYR A 673 49.15 -0.20 -4.65
CA TYR A 673 48.09 0.24 -3.73
C TYR A 673 47.36 -0.96 -3.10
N SER A 674 46.85 -0.78 -1.89
CA SER A 674 45.98 -1.76 -1.21
C SER A 674 44.53 -1.70 -1.73
N ASN A 675 43.80 -2.81 -1.58
CA ASN A 675 42.42 -3.00 -2.04
C ASN A 675 42.24 -2.58 -3.49
N LEU A 676 43.10 -3.17 -4.35
CA LEU A 676 43.18 -2.92 -5.77
C LEU A 676 42.92 -4.22 -6.54
N MET A 677 42.07 -4.15 -7.55
CA MET A 677 41.80 -5.24 -8.50
C MET A 677 41.97 -4.73 -9.93
N TYR A 678 42.01 -5.66 -10.90
CA TYR A 678 42.16 -5.33 -12.32
C TYR A 678 41.00 -5.93 -13.11
N ALA A 679 40.42 -5.15 -14.02
CA ALA A 679 39.31 -5.61 -14.85
C ALA A 679 39.81 -6.55 -15.96
N LEU A 680 39.05 -7.63 -16.20
CA LEU A 680 39.23 -8.57 -17.31
C LEU A 680 37.92 -8.75 -18.07
N HIS A 681 37.82 -8.29 -19.31
CA HIS A 681 36.57 -8.42 -20.09
C HIS A 681 36.63 -9.56 -21.11
N PHE A 682 35.50 -10.20 -21.35
CA PHE A 682 35.39 -11.17 -22.44
C PHE A 682 34.05 -11.14 -23.17
N TYR A 683 34.07 -11.53 -24.44
CA TYR A 683 32.87 -11.83 -25.20
C TYR A 683 33.03 -13.24 -25.75
N SER A 684 32.14 -14.15 -25.35
CA SER A 684 32.31 -15.61 -25.49
C SER A 684 32.46 -16.08 -26.95
N GLY A 685 31.92 -15.32 -27.90
CA GLY A 685 32.07 -15.55 -29.33
C GLY A 685 33.38 -15.05 -29.95
N THR A 686 34.31 -14.51 -29.15
CA THR A 686 35.56 -13.89 -29.61
C THR A 686 36.77 -14.24 -28.73
N HIS A 687 36.60 -14.30 -27.40
CA HIS A 687 37.68 -14.52 -26.45
C HIS A 687 37.52 -15.87 -25.72
N THR A 688 38.59 -16.66 -25.67
CA THR A 688 38.56 -18.06 -25.20
C THR A 688 39.78 -18.38 -24.30
N ASP A 689 40.26 -19.62 -24.26
CA ASP A 689 41.41 -20.09 -23.46
C ASP A 689 42.64 -19.16 -23.50
N TRP A 690 42.88 -18.49 -24.63
CA TRP A 690 44.02 -17.58 -24.78
C TRP A 690 43.94 -16.36 -23.84
N LEU A 691 42.73 -15.90 -23.53
CA LEU A 691 42.49 -14.78 -22.61
C LEU A 691 42.35 -15.28 -21.16
N ARG A 692 41.76 -16.46 -20.92
CA ARG A 692 41.85 -17.16 -19.62
C ARG A 692 43.32 -17.39 -19.22
N ALA A 693 44.21 -17.67 -20.19
CA ALA A 693 45.65 -17.79 -19.94
C ALA A 693 46.32 -16.48 -19.49
N LYS A 694 45.84 -15.31 -19.95
CA LYS A 694 46.27 -14.01 -19.40
C LYS A 694 45.76 -13.80 -17.98
N GLY A 695 44.48 -14.11 -17.73
CA GLY A 695 43.91 -14.09 -16.38
C GLY A 695 44.70 -14.97 -15.41
N ASN A 696 44.98 -16.22 -15.79
CA ASN A 696 45.86 -17.13 -15.05
C ASN A 696 47.26 -16.53 -14.82
N THR A 697 47.83 -15.81 -15.79
CA THR A 697 49.15 -15.17 -15.66
C THR A 697 49.13 -14.07 -14.60
N ALA A 698 48.08 -13.23 -14.59
CA ALA A 698 47.92 -12.18 -13.59
C ALA A 698 47.63 -12.72 -12.18
N LEU A 699 46.74 -13.71 -12.06
CA LEU A 699 46.44 -14.39 -10.79
C LEU A 699 47.69 -15.06 -10.19
N ASN A 700 48.51 -15.74 -11.01
CA ASN A 700 49.78 -16.34 -10.56
C ASN A 700 50.87 -15.30 -10.23
N ALA A 701 50.79 -14.08 -10.78
CA ALA A 701 51.64 -12.95 -10.39
C ALA A 701 51.18 -12.26 -9.10
N GLY A 702 50.01 -12.63 -8.55
CA GLY A 702 49.46 -12.09 -7.30
C GLY A 702 48.46 -10.93 -7.48
N LEU A 703 48.01 -10.63 -8.71
CA LEU A 703 46.99 -9.62 -8.95
C LEU A 703 45.60 -10.22 -8.74
N ALA A 704 44.73 -9.52 -8.02
CA ALA A 704 43.31 -9.83 -7.93
C ALA A 704 42.55 -9.35 -9.19
N LEU A 705 41.65 -10.17 -9.70
CA LEU A 705 40.89 -9.90 -10.93
C LEU A 705 39.39 -9.82 -10.66
N PHE A 706 38.70 -9.00 -11.46
CA PHE A 706 37.24 -8.91 -11.51
C PHE A 706 36.82 -8.89 -12.99
N VAL A 707 35.81 -9.67 -13.39
CA VAL A 707 35.19 -9.56 -14.71
C VAL A 707 34.04 -8.57 -14.62
N THR A 708 34.36 -7.28 -14.70
CA THR A 708 33.38 -6.19 -14.55
C THR A 708 32.41 -6.09 -15.72
N GLU A 709 32.78 -6.65 -16.87
CA GLU A 709 31.97 -6.67 -18.08
C GLU A 709 32.26 -7.92 -18.92
N PHE A 710 31.21 -8.66 -19.27
CA PHE A 710 31.30 -9.71 -20.29
C PHE A 710 29.97 -9.96 -21.02
N GLY A 711 30.06 -10.51 -22.23
CA GLY A 711 28.92 -10.92 -23.05
C GLY A 711 28.95 -12.40 -23.49
N THR A 712 27.77 -12.98 -23.71
CA THR A 712 27.61 -14.32 -24.31
C THR A 712 27.78 -14.33 -25.84
N SER A 713 27.84 -13.14 -26.45
CA SER A 713 27.93 -12.90 -27.89
C SER A 713 29.38 -12.73 -28.39
N GLN A 714 29.57 -12.32 -29.65
CA GLN A 714 30.85 -11.77 -30.12
C GLN A 714 31.08 -10.37 -29.52
N ALA A 715 32.32 -9.86 -29.58
CA ALA A 715 32.69 -8.53 -29.08
C ALA A 715 32.00 -7.34 -29.80
N THR A 716 31.11 -7.62 -30.76
CA THR A 716 30.19 -6.68 -31.40
C THR A 716 28.84 -6.52 -30.67
N GLY A 717 28.63 -7.21 -29.54
CA GLY A 717 27.33 -7.31 -28.86
C GLY A 717 26.36 -8.30 -29.55
N ASP A 718 26.37 -8.34 -30.88
CA ASP A 718 25.60 -9.29 -31.70
C ASP A 718 26.40 -10.55 -32.08
N GLY A 719 25.68 -11.59 -32.51
CA GLY A 719 26.20 -12.91 -32.91
C GLY A 719 26.38 -13.86 -31.72
N GLY A 720 25.71 -15.02 -31.75
CA GLY A 720 25.72 -16.01 -30.66
C GLY A 720 24.29 -16.47 -30.29
N PRO A 721 23.98 -16.76 -29.02
CA PRO A 721 24.89 -16.78 -27.87
C PRO A 721 25.78 -18.04 -27.83
N TYR A 722 27.02 -17.89 -27.41
CA TYR A 722 28.05 -18.93 -27.40
C TYR A 722 28.10 -19.69 -26.06
N LEU A 723 26.94 -20.16 -25.59
CA LEU A 723 26.72 -20.64 -24.22
C LEU A 723 27.72 -21.70 -23.73
N ALA A 724 28.19 -22.60 -24.59
CA ALA A 724 29.20 -23.60 -24.21
C ALA A 724 30.57 -22.99 -23.90
N GLU A 725 30.94 -21.88 -24.55
CA GLU A 725 32.16 -21.14 -24.24
C GLU A 725 31.94 -20.16 -23.07
N THR A 726 30.72 -19.63 -22.92
CA THR A 726 30.32 -18.93 -21.68
C THR A 726 30.43 -19.86 -20.47
N GLN A 727 30.07 -21.14 -20.58
CA GLN A 727 30.27 -22.12 -19.51
C GLN A 727 31.77 -22.28 -19.16
N ASN A 728 32.65 -22.45 -20.15
CA ASN A 728 34.09 -22.51 -19.94
C ASN A 728 34.65 -21.26 -19.21
N TRP A 729 34.00 -20.10 -19.38
CA TRP A 729 34.31 -18.89 -18.62
C TRP A 729 33.70 -18.90 -17.21
N MET A 730 32.43 -19.30 -17.03
CA MET A 730 31.78 -19.43 -15.72
C MET A 730 32.55 -20.39 -14.81
N ASP A 731 32.92 -21.56 -15.34
CA ASP A 731 33.69 -22.58 -14.64
C ASP A 731 35.07 -22.03 -14.23
N TRP A 732 35.79 -21.37 -15.15
CA TRP A 732 37.07 -20.72 -14.84
C TRP A 732 36.96 -19.62 -13.78
N MET A 733 35.91 -18.79 -13.85
CA MET A 733 35.66 -17.74 -12.86
C MET A 733 35.36 -18.34 -11.48
N SER A 734 34.56 -19.40 -11.42
CA SER A 734 34.24 -20.13 -10.18
C SER A 734 35.48 -20.79 -9.56
N ASP A 735 36.26 -21.54 -10.35
CA ASP A 735 37.51 -22.21 -9.94
C ASP A 735 38.54 -21.23 -9.36
N ASN A 736 38.57 -20.00 -9.87
CA ASN A 736 39.51 -18.95 -9.44
C ASN A 736 38.88 -17.91 -8.49
N LYS A 737 37.61 -18.07 -8.12
CA LYS A 737 36.80 -17.11 -7.34
C LYS A 737 36.80 -15.67 -7.86
N VAL A 738 36.92 -15.52 -9.18
CA VAL A 738 36.84 -14.23 -9.89
C VAL A 738 35.38 -13.80 -9.96
N SER A 739 35.07 -12.67 -9.32
CA SER A 739 33.73 -12.05 -9.35
C SER A 739 33.39 -11.54 -10.75
N TRP A 740 32.10 -11.55 -11.11
CA TRP A 740 31.66 -11.26 -12.48
C TRP A 740 30.34 -10.50 -12.60
N ILE A 741 30.23 -9.69 -13.65
CA ILE A 741 29.05 -8.91 -13.99
C ILE A 741 28.77 -9.00 -15.50
N ASN A 742 27.57 -9.45 -15.87
CA ASN A 742 27.19 -9.56 -17.28
C ASN A 742 26.66 -8.22 -17.84
N TRP A 743 27.09 -7.89 -19.05
CA TRP A 743 26.57 -6.78 -19.84
C TRP A 743 25.60 -7.32 -20.91
N SER A 744 24.35 -6.86 -20.98
CA SER A 744 23.71 -5.81 -20.16
C SER A 744 22.22 -6.05 -19.90
N PHE A 745 21.73 -5.54 -18.77
CA PHE A 745 20.33 -5.56 -18.40
C PHE A 745 19.54 -4.47 -19.12
N ALA A 746 19.34 -4.67 -20.43
CA ALA A 746 18.51 -3.82 -21.28
C ALA A 746 17.70 -4.68 -22.26
N ASP A 747 16.71 -4.08 -22.91
CA ASP A 747 15.87 -4.70 -23.95
C ASP A 747 16.29 -4.31 -25.39
N LYS A 748 17.59 -3.99 -25.55
CA LYS A 748 18.22 -3.70 -26.84
C LYS A 748 18.13 -4.91 -27.77
N ALA A 749 17.91 -4.68 -29.06
CA ALA A 749 17.76 -5.75 -30.06
C ALA A 749 19.11 -6.37 -30.51
N GLU A 750 19.80 -7.04 -29.59
CA GLU A 750 21.08 -7.73 -29.82
C GLU A 750 21.25 -8.97 -28.90
N VAL A 751 22.24 -9.82 -29.17
CA VAL A 751 22.46 -11.07 -28.42
C VAL A 751 22.97 -10.85 -26.99
N SER A 752 23.74 -9.79 -26.73
CA SER A 752 24.22 -9.42 -25.38
C SER A 752 23.12 -8.94 -24.43
N ALA A 753 22.00 -8.43 -24.95
CA ALA A 753 20.91 -7.90 -24.14
C ALA A 753 20.25 -9.01 -23.30
N ALA A 754 20.07 -8.79 -22.00
CA ALA A 754 19.49 -9.77 -21.10
C ALA A 754 17.96 -9.90 -21.24
N LEU A 755 17.28 -8.86 -21.75
CA LEU A 755 15.83 -8.83 -21.93
C LEU A 755 15.43 -8.84 -23.41
N ASN A 756 14.23 -9.35 -23.72
CA ASN A 756 13.67 -9.27 -25.06
C ASN A 756 13.11 -7.85 -25.34
N PRO A 757 13.23 -7.32 -26.56
CA PRO A 757 12.76 -5.97 -26.91
C PRO A 757 11.33 -5.63 -26.48
N GLY A 758 11.17 -4.50 -25.79
CA GLY A 758 9.91 -4.04 -25.22
C GLY A 758 9.68 -4.49 -23.77
N ALA A 759 10.60 -5.23 -23.16
CA ALA A 759 10.50 -5.60 -21.74
C ALA A 759 10.57 -4.40 -20.80
N CYS A 760 11.43 -3.41 -21.07
CA CYS A 760 11.62 -2.28 -20.15
C CYS A 760 10.41 -1.33 -20.17
N SER A 761 9.86 -1.05 -21.36
CA SER A 761 8.67 -0.20 -21.51
C SER A 761 7.36 -0.86 -21.05
N SER A 762 7.39 -2.16 -20.73
CA SER A 762 6.24 -2.92 -20.22
C SER A 762 6.42 -3.44 -18.79
N GLY A 763 7.48 -3.01 -18.08
CA GLY A 763 7.80 -3.47 -16.71
C GLY A 763 8.05 -4.99 -16.60
N SER A 764 8.34 -5.65 -17.72
CA SER A 764 8.39 -7.12 -17.82
C SER A 764 9.81 -7.66 -17.56
N TRP A 765 10.35 -7.38 -16.37
CA TRP A 765 11.75 -7.61 -15.99
C TRP A 765 12.23 -9.07 -16.00
N ASN A 766 11.32 -10.03 -16.18
CA ASN A 766 11.63 -11.46 -16.36
C ASN A 766 11.43 -11.97 -17.81
N ASN A 767 11.11 -11.09 -18.76
CA ASN A 767 11.03 -11.38 -20.20
C ASN A 767 12.44 -11.50 -20.80
N THR A 768 13.15 -12.56 -20.44
CA THR A 768 14.58 -12.77 -20.71
C THR A 768 14.86 -13.23 -22.14
N SER A 769 15.96 -12.74 -22.71
CA SER A 769 16.57 -13.32 -23.91
C SER A 769 17.24 -14.66 -23.58
N THR A 770 17.65 -15.42 -24.60
CA THR A 770 18.46 -16.64 -24.42
C THR A 770 19.78 -16.38 -23.68
N SER A 771 20.34 -15.17 -23.79
CA SER A 771 21.51 -14.74 -23.00
C SER A 771 21.10 -14.50 -21.54
N GLY A 772 20.09 -13.65 -21.31
CA GLY A 772 19.65 -13.31 -19.96
C GLY A 772 19.15 -14.50 -19.14
N ALA A 773 18.46 -15.46 -19.77
CA ALA A 773 18.02 -16.69 -19.10
C ALA A 773 19.21 -17.53 -18.62
N PHE A 774 20.21 -17.78 -19.47
CA PHE A 774 21.41 -18.55 -19.10
C PHE A 774 22.21 -17.87 -17.98
N ILE A 775 22.31 -16.53 -18.02
CA ILE A 775 22.98 -15.75 -16.97
C ILE A 775 22.18 -15.79 -15.67
N LYS A 776 20.85 -15.62 -15.74
CA LYS A 776 19.95 -15.73 -14.58
C LYS A 776 20.09 -17.08 -13.86
N ASP A 777 20.13 -18.18 -14.60
CA ASP A 777 20.32 -19.52 -14.04
C ASP A 777 21.66 -19.66 -13.27
N HIS A 778 22.71 -18.91 -13.65
CA HIS A 778 23.99 -18.86 -12.94
C HIS A 778 24.00 -17.89 -11.74
N ILE A 779 23.18 -16.84 -11.75
CA ILE A 779 23.00 -15.95 -10.59
C ILE A 779 22.12 -16.62 -9.51
N LEU A 780 21.17 -17.48 -9.90
CA LEU A 780 20.34 -18.24 -8.95
C LEU A 780 21.07 -19.41 -8.27
N VAL A 781 22.32 -19.72 -8.64
CA VAL A 781 23.16 -20.74 -7.99
C VAL A 781 24.32 -20.05 -7.24
N PRO A 782 24.18 -19.79 -5.92
CA PRO A 782 25.24 -19.13 -5.14
C PRO A 782 26.54 -19.93 -5.15
N ALA A 783 27.65 -19.24 -5.44
CA ALA A 783 28.99 -19.81 -5.47
C ALA A 783 29.64 -19.88 -4.07
N ASP A 784 29.14 -19.08 -3.13
CA ASP A 784 29.59 -18.97 -1.74
C ASP A 784 28.37 -18.81 -0.81
N ASN A 785 28.43 -19.36 0.42
CA ASN A 785 27.41 -19.14 1.45
C ASN A 785 27.62 -17.83 2.25
N PHE A 786 28.64 -17.04 1.91
CA PHE A 786 28.97 -15.68 2.38
C PHE A 786 29.16 -15.43 3.90
N ALA A 787 28.66 -16.27 4.81
CA ALA A 787 28.43 -15.97 6.23
C ALA A 787 29.63 -15.41 7.02
N CYS A 788 29.54 -14.15 7.45
CA CYS A 788 30.35 -13.57 8.53
C CYS A 788 29.85 -13.99 9.93
N GLY A 789 30.00 -15.25 10.32
CA GLY A 789 29.51 -15.69 11.63
C GLY A 789 29.83 -17.12 12.06
N GLY A 790 31.08 -17.43 12.38
CA GLY A 790 31.40 -18.71 13.03
C GLY A 790 32.86 -19.16 12.98
N THR A 791 33.64 -18.87 14.03
CA THR A 791 34.65 -19.84 14.53
C THR A 791 34.25 -20.41 15.90
N GLY A 792 33.04 -20.10 16.37
CA GLY A 792 32.27 -20.99 17.23
C GLY A 792 31.49 -21.96 16.33
N ASN A 793 31.28 -23.17 16.84
CA ASN A 793 30.49 -24.22 16.20
C ASN A 793 29.10 -23.71 15.80
N GLN A 794 28.68 -23.94 14.56
CA GLN A 794 27.28 -23.78 14.17
C GLN A 794 26.48 -24.97 14.69
N ASP A 795 25.36 -24.73 15.39
CA ASP A 795 24.47 -25.82 15.82
C ASP A 795 24.00 -26.63 14.59
N PRO A 796 23.91 -27.97 14.71
CA PRO A 796 23.56 -28.83 13.59
C PRO A 796 22.10 -28.63 13.18
N VAL A 797 21.74 -28.90 11.93
CA VAL A 797 20.33 -28.87 11.52
C VAL A 797 19.72 -30.25 11.70
N ALA A 798 18.81 -30.40 12.67
CA ALA A 798 18.08 -31.63 12.90
C ALA A 798 16.93 -31.77 11.89
N VAL A 799 16.79 -32.96 11.31
CA VAL A 799 15.67 -33.33 10.42
C VAL A 799 15.16 -34.69 10.86
N VAL A 800 13.83 -34.87 10.89
CA VAL A 800 13.21 -36.16 11.26
C VAL A 800 12.05 -36.51 10.34
N THR A 801 12.00 -37.78 9.96
CA THR A 801 10.82 -38.44 9.39
C THR A 801 10.44 -39.65 10.25
N ALA A 802 9.20 -40.11 10.12
CA ALA A 802 8.70 -41.32 10.77
C ALA A 802 7.79 -42.09 9.82
N SER A 803 7.80 -43.43 9.90
CA SER A 803 7.00 -44.30 9.04
C SER A 803 6.59 -45.58 9.77
N PRO A 804 5.28 -45.87 9.90
CA PRO A 804 4.14 -44.98 9.63
C PRO A 804 4.01 -43.88 10.69
N GLN A 805 3.47 -42.70 10.33
CA GLN A 805 3.15 -41.64 11.29
C GLN A 805 1.82 -41.88 12.04
N THR A 806 0.99 -42.80 11.57
CA THR A 806 -0.33 -43.11 12.17
C THR A 806 -0.64 -44.60 12.13
N GLY A 807 -1.46 -45.07 13.07
CA GLY A 807 -1.95 -46.46 13.11
C GLY A 807 -2.35 -46.92 14.51
N GLU A 808 -2.97 -48.09 14.60
CA GLU A 808 -3.49 -48.64 15.86
C GLU A 808 -2.38 -49.19 16.77
N ALA A 809 -2.62 -49.16 18.09
CA ALA A 809 -1.70 -49.75 19.07
C ALA A 809 -1.77 -51.31 19.03
N PRO A 810 -0.63 -52.03 19.09
CA PRO A 810 0.73 -51.53 19.21
C PRO A 810 1.33 -51.11 17.85
N LEU A 811 1.72 -49.85 17.71
CA LEU A 811 2.27 -49.30 16.47
C LEU A 811 3.80 -49.33 16.50
N SER A 812 4.41 -50.13 15.62
CA SER A 812 5.86 -50.11 15.37
C SER A 812 6.18 -49.06 14.32
N VAL A 813 7.02 -48.09 14.67
CA VAL A 813 7.42 -46.96 13.82
C VAL A 813 8.92 -46.99 13.60
N LEU A 814 9.35 -46.88 12.34
CA LEU A 814 10.73 -46.57 11.98
C LEU A 814 10.87 -45.05 11.87
N PHE A 815 11.83 -44.48 12.58
CA PHE A 815 12.24 -43.10 12.43
C PHE A 815 13.47 -43.02 11.53
N ASP A 816 13.62 -41.91 10.82
CA ASP A 816 14.86 -41.62 10.11
C ASP A 816 15.20 -40.13 10.18
N ALA A 817 16.40 -39.85 10.71
CA ALA A 817 17.00 -38.53 10.80
C ALA A 817 18.20 -38.36 9.84
N SER A 818 18.34 -39.23 8.83
CA SER A 818 19.45 -39.20 7.86
C SER A 818 19.54 -37.93 7.00
N GLY A 819 18.49 -37.11 6.98
CA GLY A 819 18.50 -35.77 6.39
C GLY A 819 19.08 -34.67 7.29
N SER A 820 19.50 -34.98 8.52
CA SER A 820 20.14 -34.02 9.42
C SER A 820 21.56 -33.70 8.93
N SER A 821 21.94 -32.43 8.99
CA SER A 821 23.20 -31.94 8.40
C SER A 821 23.88 -30.90 9.28
N ASP A 822 25.20 -31.01 9.40
CA ASP A 822 26.02 -30.06 10.13
C ASP A 822 26.51 -28.93 9.20
N PRO A 823 26.33 -27.64 9.52
CA PRO A 823 26.82 -26.53 8.69
C PRO A 823 28.35 -26.40 8.63
N ASP A 824 29.08 -26.85 9.66
CA ASP A 824 30.55 -26.92 9.66
C ASP A 824 31.07 -28.23 9.02
N GLY A 825 30.17 -29.19 8.75
CA GLY A 825 30.48 -30.51 8.20
C GLY A 825 30.89 -31.55 9.24
N ASP A 826 30.61 -31.32 10.53
CA ASP A 826 31.08 -32.16 11.63
C ASP A 826 30.29 -33.46 11.87
N VAL A 827 30.87 -34.32 12.72
CA VAL A 827 30.38 -35.68 12.96
C VAL A 827 29.22 -35.67 13.95
N LEU A 828 28.00 -35.74 13.41
CA LEU A 828 26.76 -35.76 14.16
C LEU A 828 26.55 -37.02 15.02
N SER A 829 26.05 -36.82 16.22
CA SER A 829 25.52 -37.82 17.14
C SER A 829 24.02 -37.60 17.38
N TYR A 830 23.30 -38.68 17.69
CA TYR A 830 21.83 -38.70 17.65
C TYR A 830 21.27 -39.40 18.90
N SER A 831 20.41 -38.70 19.64
CA SER A 831 19.65 -39.23 20.77
C SER A 831 18.16 -38.89 20.62
N TRP A 832 17.28 -39.73 21.18
CA TRP A 832 15.84 -39.66 20.93
C TRP A 832 15.04 -39.72 22.22
N SER A 833 13.96 -38.95 22.28
CA SER A 833 12.84 -39.14 23.21
C SER A 833 11.61 -39.48 22.37
N PHE A 834 10.96 -40.62 22.60
CA PHE A 834 9.83 -41.04 21.76
C PHE A 834 8.48 -40.47 22.22
N GLY A 835 8.44 -39.68 23.30
CA GLY A 835 7.22 -39.03 23.81
C GLY A 835 6.38 -39.87 24.77
N ASP A 836 6.76 -41.14 25.01
CA ASP A 836 6.10 -42.06 25.95
C ASP A 836 6.95 -42.35 27.21
N ASN A 837 7.99 -41.53 27.44
CA ASN A 837 9.07 -41.70 28.44
C ASN A 837 10.15 -42.75 28.07
N SER A 838 10.11 -43.34 26.88
CA SER A 838 11.23 -44.13 26.34
C SER A 838 12.18 -43.29 25.47
N SER A 839 13.39 -43.82 25.24
CA SER A 839 14.47 -43.13 24.52
C SER A 839 15.28 -44.08 23.63
N GLY A 840 16.02 -43.52 22.68
CA GLY A 840 16.83 -44.25 21.70
C GLY A 840 18.05 -43.46 21.23
N THR A 841 18.87 -44.06 20.37
CA THR A 841 20.07 -43.43 19.78
C THR A 841 20.32 -43.91 18.35
N GLY A 842 21.11 -43.14 17.58
CA GLY A 842 21.45 -43.43 16.19
C GLY A 842 20.54 -42.72 15.18
N VAL A 843 20.93 -42.78 13.90
CA VAL A 843 20.31 -42.00 12.81
C VAL A 843 18.87 -42.44 12.52
N SER A 844 18.60 -43.75 12.50
CA SER A 844 17.32 -44.30 12.04
C SER A 844 16.80 -45.42 12.98
N PRO A 845 16.39 -45.10 14.23
CA PRO A 845 15.92 -46.09 15.19
C PRO A 845 14.47 -46.51 14.92
N SER A 846 14.08 -47.69 15.42
CA SER A 846 12.68 -48.10 15.48
C SER A 846 12.18 -48.14 16.93
N HIS A 847 10.93 -47.73 17.14
CA HIS A 847 10.24 -47.81 18.44
C HIS A 847 8.84 -48.44 18.27
N MET A 848 8.28 -48.94 19.37
CA MET A 848 6.94 -49.54 19.40
C MET A 848 6.09 -48.90 20.49
N TYR A 849 5.10 -48.12 20.07
CA TYR A 849 4.10 -47.54 20.95
C TYR A 849 3.02 -48.57 21.29
N THR A 850 2.95 -48.96 22.55
CA THR A 850 2.06 -50.04 23.03
C THR A 850 0.70 -49.56 23.51
N ASN A 851 0.55 -48.26 23.72
CA ASN A 851 -0.71 -47.60 24.10
C ASN A 851 -1.10 -46.57 23.05
N SER A 852 -2.32 -46.08 23.15
CA SER A 852 -2.86 -45.01 22.32
C SER A 852 -2.46 -43.62 22.79
N GLY A 853 -2.16 -42.73 21.85
CA GLY A 853 -1.90 -41.32 22.11
C GLY A 853 -1.32 -40.60 20.90
N ALA A 854 -1.28 -39.27 20.95
CA ALA A 854 -0.38 -38.50 20.11
C ALA A 854 0.97 -38.42 20.83
N TYR A 855 1.99 -39.06 20.28
CA TYR A 855 3.34 -39.08 20.83
C TYR A 855 4.25 -38.19 20.00
N THR A 856 4.83 -37.17 20.62
CA THR A 856 5.87 -36.36 19.98
C THR A 856 7.21 -37.06 20.15
N ALA A 857 7.73 -37.63 19.07
CA ALA A 857 9.08 -38.15 19.01
C ALA A 857 10.04 -37.01 18.63
N THR A 858 11.02 -36.74 19.48
CA THR A 858 12.03 -35.69 19.29
C THR A 858 13.39 -36.34 19.13
N VAL A 859 14.07 -36.10 18.01
CA VAL A 859 15.51 -36.32 17.88
C VAL A 859 16.23 -35.09 18.43
N THR A 860 17.28 -35.32 19.21
CA THR A 860 18.31 -34.34 19.55
C THR A 860 19.57 -34.72 18.79
N VAL A 861 19.98 -33.82 17.89
CA VAL A 861 21.21 -33.95 17.10
C VAL A 861 22.28 -33.10 17.78
N THR A 862 23.49 -33.64 17.90
CA THR A 862 24.60 -33.00 18.61
C THR A 862 25.90 -33.31 17.90
N ASP A 863 26.64 -32.28 17.49
CA ASP A 863 27.93 -32.41 16.82
C ASP A 863 29.07 -32.80 17.81
N ASN A 864 30.33 -32.73 17.33
CA ASN A 864 31.51 -33.12 18.08
C ASN A 864 32.21 -31.97 18.84
N LYS A 865 31.78 -30.71 18.65
CA LYS A 865 32.26 -29.51 19.37
C LYS A 865 31.31 -29.11 20.51
N GLY A 866 30.02 -29.48 20.42
CA GLY A 866 29.02 -29.40 21.49
C GLY A 866 27.76 -28.59 21.18
N GLY A 867 27.48 -28.25 19.92
CA GLY A 867 26.21 -27.64 19.50
C GLY A 867 25.06 -28.65 19.45
N VAL A 868 23.82 -28.16 19.48
CA VAL A 868 22.62 -28.99 19.66
C VAL A 868 21.39 -28.40 18.97
N ASP A 869 20.67 -29.23 18.20
CA ASP A 869 19.32 -28.92 17.69
C ASP A 869 18.34 -30.07 17.90
N GLN A 870 17.04 -29.78 17.83
CA GLN A 870 15.95 -30.71 18.07
C GLN A 870 14.84 -30.63 17.02
N ALA A 871 14.68 -31.71 16.25
CA ALA A 871 13.55 -31.87 15.33
C ALA A 871 12.53 -32.87 15.91
N SER A 872 11.24 -32.58 15.73
CA SER A 872 10.14 -33.35 16.31
C SER A 872 9.11 -33.79 15.28
N VAL A 873 8.62 -35.01 15.41
CA VAL A 873 7.54 -35.59 14.60
C VAL A 873 6.46 -36.17 15.50
N VAL A 874 5.20 -35.90 15.19
CA VAL A 874 4.07 -36.49 15.92
C VAL A 874 3.71 -37.84 15.29
N VAL A 875 3.71 -38.88 16.11
CA VAL A 875 3.11 -40.18 15.79
C VAL A 875 1.74 -40.24 16.45
N LEU A 876 0.67 -40.34 15.65
CA LEU A 876 -0.68 -40.52 16.15
C LEU A 876 -1.01 -42.01 16.23
N VAL A 877 -0.82 -42.59 17.41
CA VAL A 877 -1.17 -43.98 17.70
C VAL A 877 -2.64 -44.00 18.07
N THR A 878 -3.49 -44.35 17.11
CA THR A 878 -4.93 -44.30 17.26
C THR A 878 -5.40 -45.39 18.21
N GLY A 879 -5.66 -44.99 19.45
CA GLY A 879 -6.66 -45.68 20.26
C GLY A 879 -8.03 -45.18 19.91
N GLY A 880 -8.99 -46.05 20.15
CA GLY A 880 -10.37 -45.68 20.03
C GLY A 880 -10.83 -44.75 21.15
N SER A 881 -11.40 -43.60 20.79
CA SER A 881 -12.81 -43.26 21.10
C SER A 881 -13.17 -41.85 20.61
N THR A 882 -14.46 -41.62 20.38
CA THR A 882 -14.99 -40.33 19.93
C THR A 882 -16.31 -40.00 20.64
N GLY A 883 -16.34 -38.91 21.42
CA GLY A 883 -17.53 -38.09 21.74
C GLY A 883 -18.74 -38.70 22.44
N CYS A 884 -18.80 -40.02 22.65
CA CYS A 884 -20.03 -40.73 23.03
C CYS A 884 -19.95 -41.28 24.48
N ASP A 885 -19.54 -40.46 25.45
CA ASP A 885 -19.37 -40.88 26.86
C ASP A 885 -20.68 -40.96 27.66
N PHE A 886 -21.73 -40.26 27.23
CA PHE A 886 -23.04 -40.13 27.88
C PHE A 886 -22.98 -39.90 29.42
N GLY A 887 -22.03 -39.09 29.87
CA GLY A 887 -21.84 -38.76 31.28
C GLY A 887 -21.21 -39.88 32.12
N THR A 888 -20.50 -40.81 31.49
CA THR A 888 -19.62 -41.77 32.19
C THR A 888 -18.18 -41.22 32.30
N PRO A 889 -17.41 -41.59 33.35
CA PRO A 889 -17.84 -42.29 34.55
C PRO A 889 -18.74 -41.43 35.46
N ALA A 890 -19.88 -41.98 35.87
CA ALA A 890 -20.85 -41.23 36.67
C ALA A 890 -20.35 -40.99 38.11
N ALA A 891 -20.55 -39.77 38.64
CA ALA A 891 -20.08 -39.38 39.98
C ALA A 891 -20.87 -40.04 41.15
N SER A 892 -21.88 -40.85 40.86
CA SER A 892 -22.78 -41.48 41.84
C SER A 892 -23.05 -42.96 41.49
N PRO A 893 -23.45 -43.79 42.46
CA PRO A 893 -23.89 -45.17 42.22
C PRO A 893 -25.00 -45.29 41.16
N LEU A 894 -25.02 -46.43 40.46
CA LEU A 894 -26.04 -46.77 39.49
C LEU A 894 -27.36 -47.10 40.20
N ALA A 895 -28.43 -46.38 39.85
CA ALA A 895 -29.75 -46.55 40.44
C ALA A 895 -30.34 -47.95 40.17
N THR A 896 -31.19 -48.45 41.09
CA THR A 896 -32.00 -49.66 40.92
C THR A 896 -32.78 -49.62 39.60
N GLY A 897 -32.73 -50.71 38.83
CA GLY A 897 -33.36 -50.82 37.52
C GLY A 897 -33.70 -52.26 37.14
N GLN A 898 -34.91 -52.46 36.60
CA GLN A 898 -35.40 -53.77 36.13
C GLN A 898 -35.90 -53.61 34.69
N ASN A 899 -34.95 -53.54 33.76
CA ASN A 899 -35.16 -53.05 32.40
C ASN A 899 -34.84 -54.13 31.37
N ALA A 900 -35.57 -54.13 30.26
CA ALA A 900 -35.33 -54.98 29.10
C ALA A 900 -35.31 -54.13 27.82
N TYR A 901 -34.34 -54.40 26.94
CA TYR A 901 -34.01 -53.61 25.76
C TYR A 901 -34.03 -54.47 24.51
N ASN A 902 -34.71 -54.01 23.46
CA ASN A 902 -34.87 -54.74 22.22
C ASN A 902 -33.73 -54.52 21.21
N TYR A 903 -32.93 -53.47 21.37
CA TYR A 903 -31.84 -53.09 20.48
C TYR A 903 -30.54 -52.80 21.25
N ALA A 904 -29.41 -53.07 20.61
CA ALA A 904 -28.07 -52.72 21.09
C ALA A 904 -27.36 -51.90 20.01
N HIS A 905 -27.17 -50.61 20.26
CA HIS A 905 -26.47 -49.71 19.34
C HIS A 905 -25.00 -49.61 19.74
N VAL A 906 -24.08 -49.91 18.82
CA VAL A 906 -22.64 -49.80 19.07
C VAL A 906 -22.11 -48.59 18.33
N LEU A 907 -21.66 -47.59 19.08
CA LEU A 907 -21.33 -46.25 18.62
C LEU A 907 -19.81 -46.06 18.73
N GLY A 908 -19.15 -45.76 17.62
CA GLY A 908 -17.68 -45.77 17.53
C GLY A 908 -17.11 -47.07 16.94
N ALA A 909 -15.83 -47.04 16.53
CA ALA A 909 -15.18 -48.15 15.84
C ALA A 909 -14.78 -49.32 16.76
N GLY A 910 -14.58 -50.52 16.21
CA GLY A 910 -13.96 -51.64 16.92
C GLY A 910 -14.76 -52.27 18.07
N GLY A 911 -16.05 -51.93 18.20
CA GLY A 911 -16.95 -52.58 19.16
C GLY A 911 -17.49 -53.94 18.68
N PRO A 912 -18.17 -54.69 19.56
CA PRO A 912 -18.76 -55.99 19.23
C PRO A 912 -19.89 -55.85 18.21
N ASP A 913 -20.03 -56.84 17.31
CA ASP A 913 -21.26 -56.97 16.51
C ASP A 913 -22.36 -57.57 17.39
N LEU A 914 -23.27 -56.70 17.84
CA LEU A 914 -24.47 -57.06 18.60
C LEU A 914 -25.75 -56.91 17.77
N SER A 915 -25.65 -56.81 16.44
CA SER A 915 -26.80 -56.62 15.54
C SER A 915 -27.82 -57.78 15.59
N ASN A 916 -27.38 -58.96 16.03
CA ASN A 916 -28.23 -60.12 16.27
C ASN A 916 -28.68 -60.29 17.74
N VAL A 917 -28.35 -59.38 18.67
CA VAL A 917 -28.81 -59.44 20.06
C VAL A 917 -30.24 -58.92 20.16
N SER A 918 -31.05 -59.55 21.01
CA SER A 918 -32.41 -59.08 21.32
C SER A 918 -32.79 -59.36 22.76
N ASN A 919 -33.66 -58.51 23.32
CA ASN A 919 -34.19 -58.63 24.67
C ASN A 919 -33.08 -58.75 25.75
N PHE A 920 -32.08 -57.86 25.68
CA PHE A 920 -31.08 -57.70 26.73
C PHE A 920 -31.76 -57.18 27.99
N THR A 921 -31.68 -57.91 29.09
CA THR A 921 -32.39 -57.63 30.34
C THR A 921 -31.41 -57.52 31.50
N ILE A 922 -31.53 -56.44 32.26
CA ILE A 922 -30.80 -56.19 33.50
C ILE A 922 -31.77 -56.01 34.68
N ASN A 923 -31.47 -56.65 35.80
CA ASN A 923 -32.17 -56.51 37.07
C ASN A 923 -31.11 -56.24 38.15
N TRP A 924 -30.92 -54.97 38.44
CA TRP A 924 -30.00 -54.46 39.46
C TRP A 924 -30.79 -53.80 40.57
N ASP A 925 -30.44 -54.08 41.82
CA ASP A 925 -30.92 -53.32 42.97
C ASP A 925 -29.78 -52.80 43.83
N LEU A 926 -29.80 -51.48 44.05
CA LEU A 926 -28.79 -50.73 44.79
C LEU A 926 -28.93 -50.91 46.32
N GLU A 927 -30.15 -51.01 46.86
CA GLU A 927 -30.36 -51.18 48.31
C GLU A 927 -29.82 -52.52 48.82
N ASN A 928 -29.99 -53.59 48.03
CA ASN A 928 -29.50 -54.93 48.33
C ASN A 928 -28.15 -55.26 47.67
N ASN A 929 -27.55 -54.31 46.93
CA ASN A 929 -26.28 -54.47 46.19
C ASN A 929 -26.28 -55.73 45.27
N GLY A 930 -27.40 -56.00 44.61
CA GLY A 930 -27.69 -57.30 43.98
C GLY A 930 -27.96 -57.21 42.48
N LEU A 931 -27.09 -57.85 41.67
CA LEU A 931 -27.31 -58.05 40.23
C LEU A 931 -28.07 -59.37 40.01
N TRP A 932 -29.39 -59.29 40.17
CA TRP A 932 -30.29 -60.45 40.10
C TRP A 932 -30.47 -60.99 38.69
N GLN A 933 -30.25 -60.19 37.65
CA GLN A 933 -30.22 -60.63 36.25
C GLN A 933 -29.31 -59.72 35.41
N ILE A 934 -28.50 -60.32 34.53
CA ILE A 934 -27.95 -59.66 33.34
C ILE A 934 -27.87 -60.74 32.26
N SER A 935 -28.62 -60.59 31.17
CA SER A 935 -28.92 -61.71 30.26
C SER A 935 -29.51 -61.26 28.93
N MET A 936 -29.38 -62.05 27.86
CA MET A 936 -29.88 -61.69 26.52
C MET A 936 -30.34 -62.91 25.70
N ASN A 937 -31.05 -62.66 24.60
CA ASN A 937 -31.31 -63.63 23.54
C ASN A 937 -30.61 -63.19 22.24
N THR A 938 -30.69 -64.04 21.22
CA THR A 938 -30.30 -63.68 19.84
C THR A 938 -31.49 -63.76 18.89
N SER A 939 -31.66 -62.76 18.03
CA SER A 939 -32.72 -62.68 17.01
C SER A 939 -32.51 -63.67 15.86
N ASN A 940 -31.27 -64.09 15.62
CA ASN A 940 -30.93 -65.16 14.67
C ASN A 940 -31.00 -66.58 15.26
N GLY A 941 -31.31 -66.71 16.56
CA GLY A 941 -31.54 -68.00 17.21
C GLY A 941 -30.28 -68.85 17.45
N ILE A 942 -29.10 -68.22 17.54
CA ILE A 942 -27.81 -68.89 17.81
C ILE A 942 -27.06 -68.14 18.93
N PRO A 943 -27.12 -68.60 20.20
CA PRO A 943 -27.97 -69.67 20.71
C PRO A 943 -29.45 -69.27 20.78
N GLY A 944 -30.35 -70.21 20.52
CA GLY A 944 -31.80 -70.02 20.50
C GLY A 944 -32.47 -70.08 21.87
N TRP A 945 -31.77 -69.65 22.92
CA TRP A 945 -32.23 -69.66 24.30
C TRP A 945 -31.60 -68.51 25.10
N TRP A 946 -32.22 -68.12 26.21
CA TRP A 946 -31.72 -67.07 27.10
C TRP A 946 -30.31 -67.38 27.61
N ILE A 947 -29.41 -66.42 27.44
CA ILE A 947 -28.02 -66.47 27.89
C ILE A 947 -27.93 -65.66 29.19
N ASP A 948 -27.62 -66.32 30.31
CA ASP A 948 -27.38 -65.65 31.59
C ASP A 948 -25.90 -65.25 31.68
N LEU A 949 -25.65 -63.94 31.69
CA LEU A 949 -24.30 -63.36 31.70
C LEU A 949 -23.78 -63.12 33.12
N ARG A 950 -24.59 -63.31 34.18
CA ARG A 950 -24.18 -63.07 35.58
C ARG A 950 -22.92 -63.84 36.00
N ALA A 951 -22.71 -65.04 35.46
CA ALA A 951 -21.54 -65.87 35.76
C ALA A 951 -20.23 -65.34 35.14
N PHE A 952 -20.32 -64.39 34.20
CA PHE A 952 -19.22 -63.79 33.45
C PHE A 952 -19.08 -62.28 33.74
N ALA A 953 -19.91 -61.74 34.63
CA ALA A 953 -20.02 -60.32 34.96
C ALA A 953 -19.48 -60.02 36.36
N THR A 954 -18.62 -59.02 36.49
CA THR A 954 -18.24 -58.41 37.77
C THR A 954 -18.64 -56.94 37.74
N GLN A 955 -19.21 -56.40 38.81
CA GLN A 955 -19.72 -55.02 38.86
C GLN A 955 -19.39 -54.33 40.17
N THR A 956 -19.31 -52.99 40.12
CA THR A 956 -19.19 -52.10 41.30
C THR A 956 -20.20 -50.96 41.26
N PHE A 957 -21.42 -51.26 40.83
CA PHE A 957 -22.54 -50.33 40.63
C PHE A 957 -22.97 -49.56 41.90
N ASN A 958 -22.65 -50.06 43.09
CA ASN A 958 -22.91 -49.38 44.36
C ASN A 958 -21.86 -48.31 44.74
N GLY A 959 -20.78 -48.18 43.96
CA GLY A 959 -19.74 -47.16 44.15
C GLY A 959 -19.94 -45.94 43.25
N THR A 960 -19.19 -44.88 43.53
CA THR A 960 -18.95 -43.79 42.56
C THR A 960 -18.10 -44.31 41.41
N GLN A 961 -18.36 -43.87 40.18
CA GLN A 961 -17.86 -44.49 38.95
C GLN A 961 -18.36 -45.94 38.81
N PRO A 962 -19.69 -46.14 38.67
CA PRO A 962 -20.28 -47.46 38.49
C PRO A 962 -19.76 -48.16 37.22
N ASP A 963 -19.51 -49.45 37.36
CA ASP A 963 -18.55 -50.19 36.54
C ASP A 963 -19.01 -51.63 36.29
N LEU A 964 -18.72 -52.18 35.11
CA LEU A 964 -19.05 -53.54 34.70
C LEU A 964 -17.91 -54.15 33.87
N SER A 965 -17.39 -55.29 34.31
CA SER A 965 -16.40 -56.10 33.60
C SER A 965 -17.04 -57.39 33.11
N PHE A 966 -16.87 -57.71 31.83
CA PHE A 966 -17.22 -59.02 31.25
C PHE A 966 -15.97 -59.84 30.95
N SER A 967 -15.96 -61.12 31.30
CA SER A 967 -14.87 -62.04 30.97
C SER A 967 -15.35 -63.48 30.77
N GLY A 968 -14.99 -64.08 29.64
CA GLY A 968 -15.35 -65.45 29.28
C GLY A 968 -16.78 -65.59 28.72
N THR A 969 -17.45 -64.50 28.31
CA THR A 969 -18.81 -64.57 27.76
C THR A 969 -18.89 -65.37 26.46
N GLY A 970 -17.78 -65.45 25.71
CA GLY A 970 -17.71 -66.07 24.40
C GLY A 970 -18.23 -65.21 23.25
N PHE A 971 -18.62 -63.96 23.52
CA PHE A 971 -19.07 -62.99 22.50
C PHE A 971 -17.89 -62.14 22.01
N PRO A 972 -17.51 -62.21 20.72
CA PRO A 972 -16.37 -61.47 20.19
C PRO A 972 -16.51 -59.96 20.41
N GLY A 973 -15.55 -59.37 21.12
CA GLY A 973 -15.53 -57.94 21.44
C GLY A 973 -16.40 -57.49 22.61
N LEU A 974 -17.15 -58.39 23.28
CA LEU A 974 -17.97 -58.04 24.45
C LEU A 974 -17.22 -58.17 25.78
N ASP A 975 -16.27 -59.10 25.88
CA ASP A 975 -15.38 -59.22 27.05
C ASP A 975 -14.46 -57.99 27.15
N GLY A 976 -14.43 -57.35 28.32
CA GLY A 976 -13.76 -56.07 28.57
C GLY A 976 -14.33 -55.32 29.78
N ASP A 977 -13.74 -54.17 30.12
CA ASP A 977 -14.17 -53.30 31.22
C ASP A 977 -14.91 -52.06 30.68
N TYR A 978 -16.02 -51.71 31.35
CA TYR A 978 -16.92 -50.63 30.92
C TYR A 978 -17.34 -49.74 32.10
N TYR A 979 -17.33 -48.42 31.89
CA TYR A 979 -18.10 -47.52 32.75
C TYR A 979 -19.59 -47.59 32.35
N VAL A 980 -20.49 -47.54 33.33
CA VAL A 980 -21.92 -47.79 33.11
C VAL A 980 -22.78 -46.63 33.63
N ASN A 981 -23.83 -46.26 32.90
CA ASN A 981 -24.82 -45.28 33.33
C ASN A 981 -26.22 -45.58 32.77
N TYR A 982 -27.26 -44.97 33.34
CA TYR A 982 -28.60 -44.93 32.75
C TYR A 982 -28.89 -43.53 32.20
N VAL A 983 -29.32 -43.44 30.93
CA VAL A 983 -29.69 -42.19 30.26
C VAL A 983 -31.10 -42.31 29.72
N GLY A 984 -32.03 -41.50 30.23
CA GLY A 984 -33.46 -41.56 29.87
C GLY A 984 -34.19 -42.87 30.25
N GLY A 985 -33.50 -43.82 30.90
CA GLY A 985 -33.98 -45.18 31.16
C GLY A 985 -33.30 -46.25 30.30
N ASP A 986 -32.52 -45.86 29.29
CA ASP A 986 -31.67 -46.75 28.49
C ASP A 986 -30.31 -46.98 29.17
N LEU A 987 -29.72 -48.16 28.95
CA LEU A 987 -28.47 -48.58 29.60
C LEU A 987 -27.27 -48.31 28.69
N VAL A 988 -26.28 -47.57 29.20
CA VAL A 988 -25.07 -47.21 28.47
C VAL A 988 -23.85 -47.88 29.08
N MET A 989 -23.01 -48.47 28.24
CA MET A 989 -21.72 -49.06 28.60
C MET A 989 -20.62 -48.47 27.71
N VAL A 990 -19.74 -47.64 28.27
CA VAL A 990 -18.62 -47.02 27.54
C VAL A 990 -17.36 -47.84 27.80
N SER A 991 -16.71 -48.33 26.73
CA SER A 991 -15.50 -49.14 26.87
C SER A 991 -14.35 -48.31 27.46
N LYS A 992 -13.61 -48.90 28.40
CA LYS A 992 -12.43 -48.25 29.00
C LYS A 992 -11.18 -48.32 28.13
N THR A 993 -11.17 -49.18 27.13
CA THR A 993 -9.99 -49.56 26.35
C THR A 993 -10.21 -49.58 24.83
N GLY A 994 -11.47 -49.55 24.37
CA GLY A 994 -11.84 -49.51 22.95
C GLY A 994 -12.66 -48.27 22.57
N SER A 995 -12.86 -48.07 21.26
CA SER A 995 -13.41 -46.83 20.70
C SER A 995 -14.86 -46.49 21.00
N TYR A 996 -15.55 -47.37 21.71
CA TYR A 996 -16.96 -47.57 21.46
C TYR A 996 -17.81 -47.59 22.73
N THR A 997 -19.05 -47.21 22.51
CA THR A 997 -20.12 -47.23 23.51
C THR A 997 -21.22 -48.16 23.04
N ILE A 998 -21.61 -49.09 23.91
CA ILE A 998 -22.78 -49.95 23.71
C ILE A 998 -23.97 -49.27 24.41
N TYR A 999 -24.98 -48.90 23.64
CA TYR A 999 -26.18 -48.20 24.09
C TYR A 999 -27.39 -49.12 23.89
N TYR A 1000 -27.84 -49.77 24.96
CA TYR A 1000 -29.00 -50.67 24.94
C TYR A 1000 -30.29 -49.88 25.11
N SER A 1001 -31.18 -49.98 24.12
CA SER A 1001 -32.39 -49.16 24.01
C SER A 1001 -33.60 -49.96 23.53
N ASN A 1002 -34.78 -49.37 23.73
CA ASN A 1002 -36.00 -49.78 23.03
C ASN A 1002 -36.29 -48.95 21.76
N SER A 1003 -35.46 -47.94 21.45
CA SER A 1003 -35.43 -47.26 20.15
C SER A 1003 -34.69 -48.11 19.12
N ALA A 1004 -35.26 -48.22 17.92
CA ALA A 1004 -34.59 -48.80 16.74
C ALA A 1004 -33.59 -47.82 16.08
N THR A 1005 -33.66 -46.53 16.41
CA THR A 1005 -32.73 -45.49 15.95
C THR A 1005 -31.66 -45.28 17.03
N PRO A 1006 -30.35 -45.27 16.68
CA PRO A 1006 -29.29 -44.94 17.64
C PRO A 1006 -29.41 -43.49 18.15
N PRO A 1007 -28.93 -43.20 19.37
CA PRO A 1007 -28.87 -41.82 19.87
C PRO A 1007 -27.77 -41.03 19.16
N ASP A 1008 -27.98 -39.70 19.10
CA ASP A 1008 -26.96 -38.75 18.69
C ASP A 1008 -26.01 -38.45 19.88
N CYS A 1009 -24.70 -38.31 19.62
CA CYS A 1009 -23.71 -37.99 20.66
C CYS A 1009 -23.59 -36.48 20.94
N GLY A 1010 -24.36 -35.64 20.21
CA GLY A 1010 -24.81 -34.33 20.68
C GLY A 1010 -23.88 -33.13 20.41
N PRO A 1011 -24.41 -31.89 20.40
CA PRO A 1011 -23.63 -30.67 20.21
C PRO A 1011 -22.95 -30.26 21.54
N ALA A 1012 -21.64 -30.49 21.63
CA ALA A 1012 -20.87 -30.40 22.88
C ALA A 1012 -20.78 -28.97 23.48
N GLY A 1013 -21.08 -28.83 24.77
CA GLY A 1013 -21.24 -27.54 25.46
C GLY A 1013 -20.02 -27.08 26.27
N THR A 1014 -19.71 -25.79 26.17
CA THR A 1014 -18.65 -25.11 26.94
C THR A 1014 -19.16 -24.46 28.23
N ALA A 1015 -18.26 -24.26 29.19
CA ALA A 1015 -18.44 -23.33 30.31
C ALA A 1015 -17.13 -22.57 30.57
N SER A 1016 -17.16 -21.24 30.48
CA SER A 1016 -15.96 -20.40 30.51
C SER A 1016 -15.39 -20.22 31.92
N ASN A 1017 -14.10 -20.46 32.08
CA ASN A 1017 -13.29 -19.71 33.05
C ASN A 1017 -11.81 -19.63 32.63
N ARG A 1018 -11.51 -18.91 31.54
CA ARG A 1018 -10.16 -18.42 31.27
C ARG A 1018 -10.01 -17.04 31.90
N ILE A 1019 -9.01 -16.88 32.76
CA ILE A 1019 -8.47 -15.54 33.08
C ILE A 1019 -7.79 -15.05 31.80
N GLY A 1020 -8.32 -14.00 31.20
CA GLY A 1020 -7.69 -13.32 30.08
C GLY A 1020 -6.55 -12.42 30.57
N LEU A 1021 -5.48 -12.36 29.78
CA LEU A 1021 -4.55 -11.24 29.77
C LEU A 1021 -4.65 -10.66 28.35
N THR A 1022 -5.21 -9.47 28.24
CA THR A 1022 -5.78 -8.95 26.99
C THR A 1022 -4.77 -8.17 26.15
N ILE A 1023 -4.61 -8.59 24.89
CA ILE A 1023 -4.24 -7.75 23.74
C ILE A 1023 -4.84 -8.44 22.50
N GLY A 1024 -5.69 -7.84 21.66
CA GLY A 1024 -6.48 -6.60 21.80
C GLY A 1024 -7.36 -6.38 20.55
N GLU A 1025 -8.65 -6.11 20.74
CA GLU A 1025 -9.64 -5.61 19.74
C GLU A 1025 -9.95 -6.50 18.49
N GLY A 1026 -10.95 -6.12 17.69
CA GLY A 1026 -11.03 -6.52 16.25
C GLY A 1026 -12.08 -7.54 15.76
N GLU A 1027 -13.38 -7.28 15.96
CA GLU A 1027 -14.52 -7.67 15.05
C GLU A 1027 -14.78 -9.15 14.63
N GLU A 1028 -15.85 -9.36 13.83
CA GLU A 1028 -16.43 -10.69 13.52
C GLU A 1028 -15.86 -11.31 12.23
N ALA A 1029 -15.06 -12.37 12.36
CA ALA A 1029 -14.63 -13.21 11.23
C ALA A 1029 -15.65 -14.33 10.93
N SER A 1030 -16.29 -14.28 9.77
CA SER A 1030 -17.36 -15.20 9.36
C SER A 1030 -16.90 -16.66 9.15
N SER A 1031 -17.66 -17.63 9.68
CA SER A 1031 -17.27 -19.04 9.62
C SER A 1031 -17.59 -19.68 8.25
N MET A 1032 -16.57 -19.79 7.39
CA MET A 1032 -16.67 -20.41 6.07
C MET A 1032 -16.40 -21.93 6.12
N ARG A 1033 -17.12 -22.72 5.32
CA ARG A 1033 -16.89 -24.18 5.17
C ARG A 1033 -16.88 -24.61 3.71
N VAL A 1034 -16.23 -25.75 3.45
CA VAL A 1034 -16.01 -26.31 2.10
C VAL A 1034 -16.19 -27.82 2.14
N TYR A 1035 -17.10 -28.38 1.34
CA TYR A 1035 -17.39 -29.82 1.32
C TYR A 1035 -17.97 -30.31 -0.03
N PRO A 1036 -17.84 -31.59 -0.41
CA PRO A 1036 -17.00 -32.60 0.21
C PRO A 1036 -15.51 -32.27 0.07
N ASN A 1037 -14.66 -32.88 0.89
CA ASN A 1037 -13.21 -32.81 0.78
C ASN A 1037 -12.64 -34.16 1.28
N PRO A 1038 -12.09 -35.02 0.42
CA PRO A 1038 -11.82 -34.81 -1.01
C PRO A 1038 -13.07 -34.72 -1.90
N PHE A 1039 -12.96 -33.97 -2.98
CA PHE A 1039 -14.02 -33.70 -3.98
C PHE A 1039 -13.67 -34.31 -5.35
N THR A 1040 -14.64 -34.35 -6.27
CA THR A 1040 -14.41 -34.75 -7.68
C THR A 1040 -14.27 -33.52 -8.58
N ASP A 1041 -15.35 -33.08 -9.25
CA ASP A 1041 -15.36 -31.86 -10.09
C ASP A 1041 -16.24 -30.74 -9.51
N VAL A 1042 -16.87 -30.97 -8.35
CA VAL A 1042 -17.80 -30.03 -7.70
C VAL A 1042 -17.48 -29.92 -6.21
N ILE A 1043 -17.44 -28.69 -5.71
CA ILE A 1043 -17.24 -28.30 -4.32
C ILE A 1043 -18.43 -27.43 -3.90
N GLN A 1044 -19.03 -27.67 -2.74
CA GLN A 1044 -19.98 -26.76 -2.10
C GLN A 1044 -19.27 -25.87 -1.08
N ILE A 1045 -19.65 -24.60 -1.03
CA ILE A 1045 -19.18 -23.63 -0.03
C ILE A 1045 -20.35 -23.18 0.84
N GLU A 1046 -20.12 -23.10 2.15
CA GLU A 1046 -21.02 -22.49 3.12
C GLU A 1046 -20.37 -21.18 3.57
N VAL A 1047 -20.91 -20.04 3.11
CA VAL A 1047 -20.51 -18.66 3.47
C VAL A 1047 -21.69 -17.98 4.16
N ALA A 1048 -21.39 -17.09 5.12
CA ALA A 1048 -22.41 -16.35 5.85
C ALA A 1048 -23.21 -15.39 4.95
N ASP A 1049 -22.54 -14.72 4.01
CA ASP A 1049 -23.15 -14.02 2.89
C ASP A 1049 -22.34 -14.28 1.60
N PRO A 1050 -22.93 -14.88 0.54
CA PRO A 1050 -22.30 -15.02 -0.76
C PRO A 1050 -22.01 -13.70 -1.49
N GLN A 1051 -22.68 -12.59 -1.13
CA GLN A 1051 -22.47 -11.28 -1.75
C GLN A 1051 -21.12 -10.64 -1.38
N GLU A 1052 -20.54 -10.99 -0.22
CA GLU A 1052 -19.26 -10.43 0.22
C GLU A 1052 -18.02 -11.05 -0.46
N VAL A 1053 -18.19 -12.07 -1.31
CA VAL A 1053 -17.07 -12.80 -1.94
C VAL A 1053 -16.66 -12.12 -3.26
N GLU A 1054 -15.52 -11.44 -3.22
CA GLU A 1054 -14.95 -10.69 -4.33
C GLU A 1054 -14.30 -11.61 -5.38
N SER A 1055 -13.50 -12.60 -4.95
CA SER A 1055 -12.83 -13.51 -5.89
C SER A 1055 -12.43 -14.85 -5.28
N ILE A 1056 -12.43 -15.91 -6.11
CA ILE A 1056 -11.99 -17.26 -5.74
C ILE A 1056 -10.97 -17.78 -6.76
N GLY A 1057 -9.94 -18.47 -6.29
CA GLY A 1057 -8.99 -19.17 -7.16
C GLY A 1057 -8.49 -20.48 -6.57
N LEU A 1058 -8.25 -21.46 -7.44
CA LEU A 1058 -7.51 -22.67 -7.11
C LEU A 1058 -6.04 -22.48 -7.42
N PHE A 1059 -5.16 -22.92 -6.53
CA PHE A 1059 -3.70 -22.80 -6.63
C PHE A 1059 -3.06 -24.16 -6.36
N ASN A 1060 -1.91 -24.44 -6.97
CA ASN A 1060 -1.13 -25.66 -6.69
C ASN A 1060 -0.30 -25.50 -5.40
N GLN A 1061 0.41 -26.56 -5.00
CA GLN A 1061 1.27 -26.55 -3.80
C GLN A 1061 2.46 -25.56 -3.89
N ALA A 1062 2.83 -25.13 -5.10
CA ALA A 1062 3.85 -24.11 -5.35
C ALA A 1062 3.28 -22.67 -5.40
N GLY A 1063 2.03 -22.47 -4.99
CA GLY A 1063 1.40 -21.14 -4.93
C GLY A 1063 0.98 -20.55 -6.29
N GLN A 1064 1.09 -21.31 -7.38
CA GLN A 1064 0.72 -20.86 -8.73
C GLN A 1064 -0.80 -21.04 -8.94
N ARG A 1065 -1.50 -20.04 -9.49
CA ARG A 1065 -2.95 -20.16 -9.77
C ARG A 1065 -3.18 -21.15 -10.91
N VAL A 1066 -4.02 -22.16 -10.64
CA VAL A 1066 -4.46 -23.22 -11.57
C VAL A 1066 -5.77 -22.83 -12.26
N GLU A 1067 -6.67 -22.16 -11.53
CA GLU A 1067 -7.98 -21.74 -12.03
C GLU A 1067 -8.50 -20.51 -11.28
N SER A 1068 -9.25 -19.63 -11.96
CA SER A 1068 -10.14 -18.66 -11.31
C SER A 1068 -11.55 -19.25 -11.29
N LEU A 1069 -12.22 -19.17 -10.15
CA LEU A 1069 -13.47 -19.91 -9.87
C LEU A 1069 -14.61 -18.94 -9.55
N VAL A 1070 -15.83 -19.36 -9.89
CA VAL A 1070 -17.07 -18.58 -9.70
C VAL A 1070 -18.08 -19.44 -8.97
N ILE A 1071 -18.82 -18.84 -8.02
CA ILE A 1071 -19.92 -19.51 -7.32
C ILE A 1071 -21.10 -19.66 -8.29
N THR A 1072 -21.64 -20.87 -8.40
CA THR A 1072 -22.84 -21.19 -9.19
C THR A 1072 -24.03 -21.49 -8.27
N GLU A 1073 -25.22 -21.59 -8.87
CA GLU A 1073 -26.51 -21.70 -8.17
C GLU A 1073 -26.51 -22.79 -7.08
N GLY A 1074 -26.85 -22.43 -5.84
CA GLY A 1074 -26.77 -23.32 -4.67
C GLY A 1074 -25.42 -23.31 -3.92
N ASN A 1075 -24.61 -22.27 -4.09
CA ASN A 1075 -23.26 -22.12 -3.51
C ASN A 1075 -22.27 -23.22 -3.95
N LEU A 1076 -22.41 -23.70 -5.20
CA LEU A 1076 -21.55 -24.74 -5.77
C LEU A 1076 -20.47 -24.12 -6.66
N ILE A 1077 -19.22 -24.46 -6.43
CA ILE A 1077 -18.15 -24.27 -7.41
C ILE A 1077 -18.04 -25.54 -8.24
N LYS A 1078 -18.00 -25.38 -9.57
CA LYS A 1078 -17.64 -26.43 -10.50
C LYS A 1078 -16.31 -26.12 -11.15
N LEU A 1079 -15.40 -27.08 -11.09
CA LEU A 1079 -14.05 -26.99 -11.65
C LEU A 1079 -14.00 -27.64 -13.03
N ARG A 1080 -12.97 -27.36 -13.82
CA ARG A 1080 -12.69 -28.17 -15.01
C ARG A 1080 -12.28 -29.61 -14.62
N SER A 1081 -12.75 -30.56 -15.42
CA SER A 1081 -12.48 -31.99 -15.24
C SER A 1081 -11.09 -32.43 -15.73
N ASP A 1082 -10.32 -31.55 -16.37
CA ASP A 1082 -8.94 -31.78 -16.81
C ASP A 1082 -7.88 -31.48 -15.74
N ILE A 1083 -8.27 -30.81 -14.63
CA ILE A 1083 -7.42 -30.66 -13.44
C ILE A 1083 -7.15 -32.06 -12.85
N PRO A 1084 -5.88 -32.46 -12.64
CA PRO A 1084 -5.52 -33.75 -12.05
C PRO A 1084 -6.04 -33.96 -10.62
N GLY A 1085 -6.16 -35.22 -10.20
CA GLY A 1085 -6.31 -35.57 -8.78
C GLY A 1085 -5.06 -35.18 -7.99
N GLY A 1086 -5.24 -34.62 -6.78
CA GLY A 1086 -4.15 -34.07 -5.97
C GLY A 1086 -4.62 -33.03 -4.94
N MET A 1087 -3.69 -32.54 -4.11
CA MET A 1087 -3.97 -31.45 -3.17
C MET A 1087 -3.71 -30.07 -3.79
N TYR A 1088 -4.65 -29.16 -3.55
CA TYR A 1088 -4.67 -27.78 -4.01
C TYR A 1088 -5.00 -26.83 -2.85
N LEU A 1089 -4.72 -25.54 -3.05
CA LEU A 1089 -5.11 -24.46 -2.17
C LEU A 1089 -6.26 -23.68 -2.82
N LEU A 1090 -7.40 -23.61 -2.15
CA LEU A 1090 -8.52 -22.76 -2.54
C LEU A 1090 -8.38 -21.43 -1.78
N LYS A 1091 -8.02 -20.34 -2.49
CA LYS A 1091 -7.98 -18.99 -1.90
C LYS A 1091 -9.28 -18.26 -2.23
N ILE A 1092 -9.88 -17.67 -1.20
CA ILE A 1092 -11.15 -16.93 -1.28
C ILE A 1092 -10.90 -15.55 -0.67
N ASN A 1093 -11.22 -14.51 -1.43
CA ASN A 1093 -11.14 -13.12 -1.01
C ASN A 1093 -12.56 -12.58 -0.77
N THR A 1094 -12.73 -11.85 0.32
CA THR A 1094 -13.92 -11.05 0.63
C THR A 1094 -13.51 -9.59 0.81
N PHE A 1095 -14.47 -8.67 0.80
CA PHE A 1095 -14.19 -7.24 1.03
C PHE A 1095 -13.51 -6.92 2.39
N LYS A 1096 -13.47 -7.88 3.33
CA LYS A 1096 -12.93 -7.70 4.69
C LYS A 1096 -11.75 -8.63 5.02
N SER A 1097 -11.56 -9.73 4.29
CA SER A 1097 -10.51 -10.71 4.61
C SER A 1097 -10.17 -11.64 3.44
N SER A 1098 -9.00 -12.30 3.53
CA SER A 1098 -8.56 -13.32 2.58
C SER A 1098 -8.25 -14.63 3.31
N MET A 1099 -8.79 -15.74 2.81
CA MET A 1099 -8.69 -17.07 3.44
C MET A 1099 -8.14 -18.10 2.45
N ILE A 1100 -7.35 -19.06 2.95
CA ILE A 1100 -6.77 -20.15 2.15
C ILE A 1100 -7.13 -21.50 2.79
N ILE A 1101 -7.74 -22.39 2.02
CA ILE A 1101 -8.25 -23.70 2.48
C ILE A 1101 -7.58 -24.82 1.66
N LYS A 1102 -7.08 -25.86 2.33
CA LYS A 1102 -6.52 -27.05 1.66
C LYS A 1102 -7.64 -27.97 1.17
N VAL A 1103 -7.70 -28.22 -0.13
CA VAL A 1103 -8.72 -29.07 -0.78
C VAL A 1103 -8.06 -30.16 -1.62
N MET A 1104 -8.67 -31.34 -1.70
CA MET A 1104 -8.11 -32.49 -2.41
C MET A 1104 -9.06 -32.98 -3.50
N LYS A 1105 -8.60 -33.00 -4.76
CA LYS A 1105 -9.32 -33.60 -5.89
C LYS A 1105 -9.01 -35.10 -5.96
N GLN A 1106 -10.03 -35.93 -6.20
CA GLN A 1106 -9.92 -37.38 -6.46
C GLN A 1106 -9.47 -37.65 -7.91
#